data_AF-A0A9J6ECM0-F1
#
_entry.id   AF-A0A9J6ECM0-F1
#
_cell.length_a   1.000
_cell.length_b   1.000
_cell.length_c   1.000
_cell.angle_alpha   90.00
_cell.angle_beta   90.00
_cell.angle_gamma   90.00
#
_symmetry.space_group_name_H-M   'P 1'
#
loop_
_entity.id
_entity.type
_entity.pdbx_description
1 polymer ?
#
loop_
_entity_poly.entity_id
_entity_poly.type
_entity_poly.pdbx_seq_one_letter_code
_entity_poly.pdbx_strand_id
1 'polypeptide(L)'
;MQLISQDSKISDQSPASNSRGGGFIGDQVAVRQSSNPTVLVVSTFLGVALSAALLGLLLLATFGRPSVSRSSENTSSFCCPDEARAVLRGVNASVDPCEDFYGYVCSMADGGTRVRLSPTVRVAVMRRRLELAAVGAGTTAAGRMLASIKKHLLEKEEPLQKDIADFVAAILATGLTNERMNSSSMVRFFAQLSFRYGMPGVLSFFVPQVGTTLVIERNDHCFLDDDHSFVEPAVYNVNGALKTSVTVDQLAQLEKRLPARQHINASHTHSQALAISPFSALSKGDWAVIVDDIIKPVYSNLTDTATRAEERLSDVLSFLVDASRQPTAIAYAIVCTAVKSLEKIDNGAIGLREHPQHISCKSLGIGEIEDRIVMDAVHSGGMDDYIRATFAKTRTNVIHRAKGHPMFYGTPGQDLVGALERLKMMLPDEITSDIPVPDLSETFAHNLFATRSYGFDVRKAKVARKVPSSEDLLSPSLVRYGDVIYVPTNMYALLHHKVHNTMALNVPTLAMEMANEMWSFLLERPWSPKTRENIEVRLECFADRYLNGSKYQATTTNALAVVSAIDATMTARSNTIGKVDGTKMSIGRLAYITWVYDRCASFLEATPHLDANVVLRNSPAFVKTFECPAGSYMTQRICCINSC
;
A
#
# COMPACT_ATOMS: atom_id res chain seq x y z
N MET A 1 34.31 20.57 -14.39
CA MET A 1 34.03 21.17 -13.06
C MET A 1 34.80 20.34 -12.04
N GLN A 2 35.96 20.82 -11.61
CA GLN A 2 36.82 20.20 -10.61
C GLN A 2 36.31 20.57 -9.21
N LEU A 3 36.23 19.60 -8.29
CA LEU A 3 36.06 19.87 -6.87
C LEU A 3 37.19 19.20 -6.09
N ILE A 4 37.75 20.03 -5.23
CA ILE A 4 38.97 19.89 -4.42
C ILE A 4 38.68 19.04 -3.19
N SER A 5 39.55 18.07 -2.88
CA SER A 5 39.57 17.39 -1.59
C SER A 5 40.33 18.22 -0.55
N GLN A 6 39.85 18.20 0.70
CA GLN A 6 40.61 18.66 1.85
C GLN A 6 40.75 17.52 2.86
N ASP A 7 42.01 17.26 3.18
CA ASP A 7 42.49 16.42 4.27
C ASP A 7 42.16 17.03 5.65
N SER A 8 41.89 16.18 6.62
CA SER A 8 42.19 16.49 8.02
C SER A 8 42.70 15.25 8.76
N LYS A 9 44.01 15.27 9.05
CA LYS A 9 44.71 14.45 10.04
C LYS A 9 44.24 14.79 11.45
N ILE A 10 43.95 13.80 12.29
CA ILE A 10 44.07 13.94 13.75
C ILE A 10 44.79 12.71 14.32
N SER A 11 45.73 13.05 15.21
CA SER A 11 46.83 12.28 15.78
C SER A 11 46.40 11.28 16.85
N ASP A 12 47.22 10.23 16.94
CA ASP A 12 47.41 9.31 18.06
C ASP A 12 47.47 10.00 19.43
N GLN A 13 46.95 9.29 20.45
CA GLN A 13 47.57 9.18 21.77
C GLN A 13 46.98 7.98 22.54
N SER A 14 47.79 6.93 22.69
CA SER A 14 47.65 5.94 23.77
C SER A 14 48.14 6.55 25.10
N PRO A 15 47.72 5.96 26.24
CA PRO A 15 48.77 5.42 27.09
C PRO A 15 48.43 4.03 27.65
N ALA A 16 49.47 3.21 27.70
CA ALA A 16 49.55 2.00 28.50
C ALA A 16 49.71 2.34 29.99
N SER A 17 49.14 1.52 30.87
CA SER A 17 49.74 1.27 32.19
C SER A 17 49.33 -0.10 32.74
N ASN A 18 50.35 -0.94 32.93
CA ASN A 18 50.37 -2.12 33.77
C ASN A 18 49.96 -1.82 35.22
N SER A 19 49.36 -2.79 35.93
CA SER A 19 50.02 -3.47 37.07
C SER A 19 49.08 -4.36 37.90
N ARG A 20 49.62 -5.53 38.30
CA ARG A 20 49.49 -6.26 39.59
C ARG A 20 48.07 -6.44 40.18
N GLY A 21 47.58 -7.65 40.42
CA GLY A 21 48.22 -8.71 41.20
C GLY A 21 47.84 -8.56 42.68
N GLY A 22 46.99 -9.45 43.21
CA GLY A 22 46.66 -9.52 44.63
C GLY A 22 45.41 -10.34 44.90
N GLY A 23 45.58 -11.63 45.22
CA GLY A 23 44.56 -12.37 45.94
C GLY A 23 44.62 -12.03 47.44
N PHE A 24 43.50 -12.10 48.15
CA PHE A 24 43.49 -12.41 49.57
C PHE A 24 42.13 -12.94 50.04
N ILE A 25 42.24 -13.83 51.02
CA ILE A 25 41.23 -14.60 51.74
C ILE A 25 40.66 -13.76 52.90
N GLY A 26 39.44 -14.08 53.34
CA GLY A 26 38.88 -13.74 54.67
C GLY A 26 37.61 -12.90 54.57
N ASP A 27 36.61 -12.98 55.44
CA ASP A 27 36.34 -13.81 56.59
C ASP A 27 34.82 -13.74 56.80
N GLN A 28 34.21 -14.84 57.25
CA GLN A 28 32.83 -14.83 57.71
C GLN A 28 32.73 -14.12 59.06
N VAL A 29 32.25 -12.88 59.07
CA VAL A 29 31.80 -12.20 60.29
C VAL A 29 30.29 -12.39 60.43
N ALA A 30 29.92 -13.30 61.33
CA ALA A 30 28.54 -13.46 61.77
C ALA A 30 28.12 -12.25 62.61
N VAL A 31 27.41 -11.30 61.99
CA VAL A 31 26.73 -10.22 62.71
C VAL A 31 25.37 -10.73 63.19
N ARG A 32 25.26 -11.03 64.50
CA ARG A 32 23.98 -11.16 65.20
C ARG A 32 23.31 -9.78 65.24
N GLN A 33 22.41 -9.51 64.30
CA GLN A 33 21.44 -8.42 64.42
C GLN A 33 20.19 -8.94 65.13
N SER A 34 19.95 -8.48 66.36
CA SER A 34 18.66 -8.56 67.01
C SER A 34 17.70 -7.59 66.30
N SER A 35 17.01 -8.05 65.27
CA SER A 35 15.95 -7.30 64.63
C SER A 35 14.74 -7.26 65.56
N ASN A 36 14.55 -6.10 66.19
CA ASN A 36 13.34 -5.80 66.94
C ASN A 36 12.18 -5.82 65.92
N PRO A 37 11.21 -6.75 66.01
CA PRO A 37 10.22 -7.00 64.96
C PRO A 37 9.36 -5.76 64.65
N THR A 38 9.22 -4.85 65.59
CA THR A 38 8.57 -3.55 65.43
C THR A 38 9.27 -2.64 64.42
N VAL A 39 10.60 -2.65 64.35
CA VAL A 39 11.36 -1.81 63.39
C VAL A 39 11.21 -2.34 61.97
N LEU A 40 11.16 -3.67 61.81
CA LEU A 40 10.97 -4.30 60.51
C LEU A 40 9.57 -4.00 59.95
N VAL A 41 8.54 -4.09 60.79
CA VAL A 41 7.15 -3.80 60.40
C VAL A 41 6.98 -2.32 60.05
N VAL A 42 7.58 -1.40 60.81
CA VAL A 42 7.50 0.04 60.50
C VAL A 42 8.25 0.35 59.19
N SER A 43 9.42 -0.25 58.96
CA SER A 43 10.18 -0.02 57.72
C SER A 43 9.48 -0.55 56.46
N THR A 44 8.78 -1.70 56.58
CA THR A 44 8.02 -2.28 55.46
C THR A 44 6.77 -1.46 55.16
N PHE A 45 6.05 -1.00 56.19
CA PHE A 45 4.91 -0.09 55.99
C PHE A 45 5.35 1.24 55.36
N LEU A 46 6.48 1.81 55.80
CA LEU A 46 7.01 3.04 55.21
C LEU A 46 7.41 2.82 53.74
N GLY A 47 8.06 1.70 53.42
CA GLY A 47 8.46 1.35 52.06
C GLY A 47 7.27 1.16 51.12
N VAL A 48 6.21 0.49 51.57
CA VAL A 48 4.98 0.31 50.78
C VAL A 48 4.24 1.64 50.60
N ALA A 49 4.13 2.46 51.64
CA ALA A 49 3.49 3.77 51.54
C ALA A 49 4.24 4.71 50.59
N LEU A 50 5.58 4.72 50.65
CA LEU A 50 6.42 5.53 49.76
C LEU A 50 6.30 5.06 48.31
N SER A 51 6.26 3.74 48.09
CA SER A 51 6.11 3.15 46.75
C SER A 51 4.73 3.47 46.15
N ALA A 52 3.66 3.42 46.96
CA ALA A 52 2.32 3.79 46.55
C ALA A 52 2.21 5.30 46.24
N ALA A 53 2.85 6.15 47.04
CA ALA A 53 2.90 7.59 46.80
C ALA A 53 3.68 7.94 45.52
N LEU A 54 4.82 7.28 45.28
CA LEU A 54 5.60 7.43 44.05
C LEU A 54 4.83 6.96 42.83
N LEU A 55 4.12 5.81 42.91
CA LEU A 55 3.28 5.33 41.83
C LEU A 55 2.11 6.28 41.55
N GLY A 56 1.48 6.83 42.60
CA GLY A 56 0.43 7.85 42.48
C GLY A 56 0.93 9.15 41.82
N LEU A 57 2.14 9.61 42.17
CA LEU A 57 2.80 10.76 41.52
C LEU A 57 3.17 10.47 40.07
N LEU A 58 3.61 9.25 39.75
CA LEU A 58 3.92 8.83 38.38
C LEU A 58 2.65 8.77 37.54
N LEU A 59 1.56 8.25 38.08
CA LEU A 59 0.24 8.24 37.43
C LEU A 59 -0.33 9.66 37.28
N LEU A 60 -0.14 10.56 38.23
CA LEU A 60 -0.52 11.97 38.08
C LEU A 60 0.37 12.71 37.07
N ALA A 61 1.64 12.34 36.93
CA ALA A 61 2.52 12.91 35.91
C ALA A 61 2.21 12.41 34.49
N THR A 62 1.74 11.16 34.34
CA THR A 62 1.38 10.58 33.04
C THR A 62 -0.07 10.86 32.63
N PHE A 63 -1.00 10.88 33.58
CA PHE A 63 -2.44 11.05 33.32
C PHE A 63 -3.00 12.42 33.75
N GLY A 64 -2.27 13.19 34.56
CA GLY A 64 -2.73 14.46 35.14
C GLY A 64 -2.24 15.71 34.43
N ARG A 65 -1.63 15.62 33.23
CA ARG A 65 -1.62 16.77 32.33
C ARG A 65 -3.06 16.94 31.85
N PRO A 66 -3.82 17.96 32.31
CA PRO A 66 -5.04 18.29 31.61
C PRO A 66 -4.63 18.49 30.16
N SER A 67 -5.22 17.70 29.26
CA SER A 67 -5.28 18.12 27.89
C SER A 67 -5.94 19.48 27.98
N VAL A 68 -5.14 20.54 27.85
CA VAL A 68 -5.65 21.84 27.49
C VAL A 68 -6.17 21.60 26.09
N SER A 69 -7.41 21.10 26.05
CA SER A 69 -8.38 21.40 25.04
C SER A 69 -8.38 22.92 24.97
N ARG A 70 -7.45 23.46 24.18
CA ARG A 70 -7.71 24.69 23.44
C ARG A 70 -8.88 24.31 22.53
N SER A 71 -10.07 24.36 23.09
CA SER A 71 -11.24 24.79 22.35
C SER A 71 -10.91 26.21 21.89
N SER A 72 -10.16 26.33 20.79
CA SER A 72 -10.19 27.54 20.00
C SER A 72 -11.55 27.57 19.34
N GLU A 73 -12.56 27.98 20.11
CA GLU A 73 -13.75 28.56 19.52
C GLU A 73 -13.31 29.76 18.68
N ASN A 74 -13.65 29.66 17.40
CA ASN A 74 -14.18 30.78 16.65
C ASN A 74 -13.22 31.95 16.34
N THR A 75 -12.10 31.64 15.71
CA THR A 75 -11.74 32.33 14.45
C THR A 75 -11.09 31.33 13.52
N SER A 76 -11.92 30.64 12.75
CA SER A 76 -11.50 29.83 11.60
C SER A 76 -10.84 30.73 10.56
N SER A 77 -9.57 31.10 10.76
CA SER A 77 -8.70 31.70 9.74
C SER A 77 -8.35 30.62 8.73
N PHE A 78 -9.38 30.15 8.02
CA PHE A 78 -9.26 29.19 6.95
C PHE A 78 -9.02 29.94 5.64
N CYS A 79 -7.84 30.53 5.54
CA CYS A 79 -7.08 30.33 4.34
C CYS A 79 -5.60 30.37 4.69
N CYS A 80 -4.85 29.65 3.89
CA CYS A 80 -3.42 29.55 3.94
C CYS A 80 -2.94 30.38 2.74
N PRO A 81 -2.78 31.72 2.90
CA PRO A 81 -2.39 32.59 1.81
C PRO A 81 -1.12 32.10 1.12
N ASP A 82 -0.22 31.46 1.85
CA ASP A 82 1.06 30.98 1.34
C ASP A 82 0.90 29.81 0.36
N GLU A 83 -0.03 28.90 0.62
CA GLU A 83 -0.32 27.75 -0.22
C GLU A 83 -1.18 28.15 -1.42
N ALA A 84 -2.20 28.99 -1.22
CA ALA A 84 -2.93 29.61 -2.32
C ALA A 84 -1.96 30.39 -3.21
N ARG A 85 -1.00 31.11 -2.62
CA ARG A 85 0.09 31.79 -3.31
C ARG A 85 1.03 30.81 -4.01
N ALA A 86 1.37 29.67 -3.43
CA ALA A 86 2.23 28.67 -4.05
C ALA A 86 1.57 28.04 -5.30
N VAL A 87 0.25 27.77 -5.22
CA VAL A 87 -0.54 27.32 -6.37
C VAL A 87 -0.59 28.42 -7.44
N LEU A 88 -0.87 29.67 -7.05
CA LEU A 88 -0.96 30.81 -7.97
C LEU A 88 0.38 31.20 -8.61
N ARG A 89 1.51 31.13 -7.89
CA ARG A 89 2.85 31.26 -8.50
C ARG A 89 3.13 30.17 -9.54
N GLY A 90 2.31 29.12 -9.55
CA GLY A 90 2.38 28.05 -10.51
C GLY A 90 1.50 28.23 -11.74
N VAL A 91 0.54 29.15 -11.76
CA VAL A 91 -0.32 29.37 -12.93
C VAL A 91 0.35 30.30 -13.93
N ASN A 92 0.07 30.09 -15.21
CA ASN A 92 0.48 30.97 -16.29
C ASN A 92 -0.56 32.09 -16.48
N ALA A 93 -0.35 33.21 -15.80
CA ALA A 93 -1.23 34.37 -15.89
C ALA A 93 -1.29 35.02 -17.29
N SER A 94 -0.39 34.66 -18.21
CA SER A 94 -0.40 35.11 -19.61
C SER A 94 -1.39 34.34 -20.48
N VAL A 95 -1.94 33.22 -19.99
CA VAL A 95 -2.97 32.43 -20.68
C VAL A 95 -4.33 32.79 -20.10
N ASP A 96 -5.31 33.09 -20.94
CA ASP A 96 -6.67 33.35 -20.50
C ASP A 96 -7.32 32.04 -20.01
N PRO A 97 -7.75 31.94 -18.72
CA PRO A 97 -8.44 30.76 -18.21
C PRO A 97 -9.74 30.41 -18.94
N CYS A 98 -10.31 31.36 -19.69
CA CYS A 98 -11.51 31.18 -20.49
C CYS A 98 -11.24 30.72 -21.93
N GLU A 99 -9.97 30.73 -22.37
CA GLU A 99 -9.57 30.16 -23.67
C GLU A 99 -8.85 28.82 -23.50
N ASP A 100 -7.97 28.68 -22.50
CA ASP A 100 -7.29 27.42 -22.19
C ASP A 100 -7.00 27.32 -20.69
N PHE A 101 -7.92 26.70 -19.94
CA PHE A 101 -7.77 26.57 -18.50
C PHE A 101 -6.65 25.60 -18.11
N TYR A 102 -6.45 24.53 -18.86
CA TYR A 102 -5.32 23.61 -18.65
C TYR A 102 -3.99 24.34 -18.85
N GLY A 103 -3.84 25.08 -19.96
CA GLY A 103 -2.69 25.94 -20.21
C GLY A 103 -2.48 26.94 -19.07
N TYR A 104 -3.54 27.64 -18.67
CA TYR A 104 -3.51 28.58 -17.54
C TYR A 104 -2.97 27.93 -16.26
N VAL A 105 -3.35 26.69 -15.92
CA VAL A 105 -2.89 26.05 -14.67
C VAL A 105 -1.54 25.34 -14.81
N CYS A 106 -1.26 24.71 -15.96
CA CYS A 106 -0.18 23.73 -16.13
C CYS A 106 1.03 24.22 -16.94
N SER A 107 0.87 25.23 -17.81
CA SER A 107 2.02 25.77 -18.56
C SER A 107 2.87 26.71 -17.68
N MET A 108 4.18 26.80 -17.95
CA MET A 108 5.02 27.80 -17.29
C MET A 108 4.97 29.13 -18.04
N ALA A 109 5.19 30.23 -17.31
CA ALA A 109 5.22 31.59 -17.88
C ALA A 109 6.32 31.80 -18.95
N ASP A 110 7.35 30.95 -18.98
CA ASP A 110 8.47 30.98 -19.95
C ASP A 110 8.28 30.02 -21.14
N GLY A 111 7.13 29.35 -21.25
CA GLY A 111 6.83 28.41 -22.34
C GLY A 111 7.32 26.98 -22.11
N GLY A 112 7.97 26.67 -20.98
CA GLY A 112 8.25 25.30 -20.59
C GLY A 112 7.01 24.56 -20.08
N THR A 113 6.90 23.25 -20.33
CA THR A 113 5.97 22.40 -19.56
C THR A 113 6.58 22.11 -18.21
N ARG A 114 5.86 22.45 -17.13
CA ARG A 114 6.28 22.09 -15.78
C ARG A 114 6.22 20.57 -15.67
N VAL A 115 7.37 19.90 -15.72
CA VAL A 115 7.50 18.49 -15.32
C VAL A 115 7.32 18.45 -13.81
N ARG A 116 6.06 18.50 -13.37
CA ARG A 116 5.72 18.30 -11.98
C ARG A 116 5.58 16.82 -11.72
N LEU A 117 6.07 16.42 -10.54
CA LEU A 117 5.84 15.08 -10.04
C LEU A 117 4.33 14.88 -9.95
N SER A 118 3.83 13.88 -10.70
CA SER A 118 2.44 13.46 -10.63
C SER A 118 2.08 13.10 -9.18
N PRO A 119 0.79 13.09 -8.80
CA PRO A 119 0.37 12.66 -7.45
C PRO A 119 1.01 11.33 -7.04
N THR A 120 1.08 10.36 -7.95
CA THR A 120 1.75 9.07 -7.76
C THR A 120 3.23 9.22 -7.41
N VAL A 121 3.96 10.07 -8.13
CA VAL A 121 5.39 10.29 -7.85
C VAL A 121 5.58 11.04 -6.53
N ARG A 122 4.72 12.01 -6.20
CA ARG A 122 4.78 12.71 -4.90
C ARG A 122 4.54 11.75 -3.74
N VAL A 123 3.55 10.89 -3.87
CA VAL A 123 3.26 9.82 -2.91
C VAL A 123 4.46 8.88 -2.78
N ALA A 124 5.05 8.43 -3.89
CA ALA A 124 6.23 7.56 -3.86
C ALA A 124 7.42 8.23 -3.14
N VAL A 125 7.70 9.50 -3.43
CA VAL A 125 8.76 10.27 -2.73
C VAL A 125 8.45 10.43 -1.25
N MET A 126 7.19 10.73 -0.89
CA MET A 126 6.78 10.87 0.50
C MET A 126 6.88 9.56 1.27
N ARG A 127 6.35 8.46 0.71
CA ARG A 127 6.47 7.13 1.31
C ARG A 127 7.93 6.79 1.55
N ARG A 128 8.81 7.05 0.57
CA ARG A 128 10.25 6.84 0.76
C ARG A 128 10.84 7.65 1.90
N ARG A 129 10.45 8.93 2.04
CA ARG A 129 10.87 9.78 3.16
C ARG A 129 10.37 9.25 4.50
N LEU A 130 9.11 8.82 4.57
CA LEU A 130 8.52 8.24 5.78
C LEU A 130 9.18 6.92 6.16
N GLU A 131 9.47 6.04 5.19
CA GLU A 131 10.25 4.82 5.42
C GLU A 131 11.63 5.14 6.03
N LEU A 132 12.34 6.14 5.50
CA LEU A 132 13.65 6.54 6.02
C LEU A 132 13.54 7.15 7.43
N ALA A 133 12.53 7.99 7.68
CA ALA A 133 12.30 8.59 8.98
C ALA A 133 11.91 7.54 10.04
N ALA A 134 11.04 6.59 9.68
CA ALA A 134 10.61 5.51 10.57
C ALA A 134 11.78 4.62 10.99
N VAL A 135 12.73 4.37 10.07
CA VAL A 135 13.95 3.62 10.36
C VAL A 135 14.86 4.38 11.33
N GLY A 136 15.01 5.71 11.15
CA GLY A 136 15.84 6.53 12.03
C GLY A 136 15.24 6.74 13.43
N ALA A 137 13.91 6.80 13.54
CA ALA A 137 13.22 7.11 14.79
C ALA A 137 12.87 5.86 15.63
N GLY A 138 12.59 4.71 14.99
CA GLY A 138 12.23 3.46 15.70
C GLY A 138 10.99 3.57 16.60
N THR A 139 10.16 4.59 16.41
CA THR A 139 9.09 4.94 17.36
C THR A 139 7.89 4.01 17.28
N THR A 140 7.59 3.43 16.11
CA THR A 140 6.46 2.51 15.93
C THR A 140 6.91 1.07 15.72
N ALA A 141 6.04 0.09 15.99
CA ALA A 141 6.36 -1.34 15.81
C ALA A 141 6.75 -1.64 14.35
N ALA A 142 5.99 -1.11 13.38
CA ALA A 142 6.29 -1.26 11.96
C ALA A 142 7.61 -0.57 11.58
N GLY A 143 7.89 0.61 12.14
CA GLY A 143 9.16 1.31 11.96
C GLY A 143 10.35 0.51 12.49
N ARG A 144 10.25 -0.06 13.70
CA ARG A 144 11.29 -0.94 14.27
C ARG A 144 11.51 -2.20 13.44
N MET A 145 10.44 -2.77 12.89
CA MET A 145 10.51 -3.93 12.00
C MET A 145 11.28 -3.63 10.73
N LEU A 146 10.92 -2.56 10.03
CA LEU A 146 11.64 -2.13 8.84
C LEU A 146 13.10 -1.76 9.16
N ALA A 147 13.34 -1.10 10.29
CA ALA A 147 14.68 -0.76 10.76
C ALA A 147 15.52 -2.01 11.00
N SER A 148 14.99 -3.01 11.69
CA SER A 148 15.67 -4.28 11.95
C SER A 148 16.05 -4.99 10.66
N ILE A 149 15.11 -5.12 9.71
CA ILE A 149 15.33 -5.75 8.41
C ILE A 149 16.41 -5.00 7.61
N LYS A 150 16.33 -3.67 7.54
CA LYS A 150 17.33 -2.85 6.83
C LYS A 150 18.70 -2.90 7.51
N LYS A 151 18.74 -2.85 8.84
CA LYS A 151 19.97 -2.95 9.63
C LYS A 151 20.72 -4.23 9.28
N HIS A 152 20.04 -5.37 9.29
CA HIS A 152 20.65 -6.65 8.91
C HIS A 152 21.17 -6.67 7.46
N LEU A 153 20.45 -6.04 6.52
CA LEU A 153 20.90 -5.97 5.13
C LEU A 153 22.09 -5.04 4.91
N LEU A 154 22.19 -3.96 5.69
CA LEU A 154 23.24 -2.93 5.55
C LEU A 154 24.50 -3.26 6.36
N GLU A 155 24.35 -3.84 7.54
CA GLU A 155 25.44 -4.22 8.45
C GLU A 155 25.98 -5.62 8.14
N LYS A 156 25.85 -6.11 6.90
CA LYS A 156 26.34 -7.44 6.49
C LYS A 156 27.86 -7.55 6.63
N GLU A 157 28.32 -7.82 7.84
CA GLU A 157 29.61 -8.45 8.14
C GLU A 157 29.47 -9.98 8.15
N GLU A 158 28.24 -10.49 8.28
CA GLU A 158 27.99 -11.93 8.35
C GLU A 158 28.01 -12.58 6.95
N PRO A 159 28.61 -13.78 6.82
CA PRO A 159 28.67 -14.48 5.56
C PRO A 159 27.26 -14.88 5.11
N LEU A 160 26.97 -14.73 3.81
CA LEU A 160 25.70 -15.12 3.16
C LEU A 160 25.25 -16.55 3.49
N GLN A 161 26.20 -17.43 3.85
CA GLN A 161 25.95 -18.78 4.36
C GLN A 161 25.05 -18.80 5.61
N LYS A 162 25.22 -17.84 6.54
CA LYS A 162 24.39 -17.75 7.75
C LYS A 162 22.97 -17.31 7.43
N ASP A 163 22.78 -16.34 6.53
CA ASP A 163 21.44 -15.94 6.09
C ASP A 163 20.67 -17.10 5.47
N ILE A 164 21.36 -17.90 4.64
CA ILE A 164 20.76 -19.08 4.01
C ILE A 164 20.32 -20.09 5.08
N ALA A 165 21.15 -20.33 6.09
CA ALA A 165 20.80 -21.17 7.23
C ALA A 165 19.55 -20.66 7.96
N ASP A 166 19.51 -19.35 8.24
CA ASP A 166 18.39 -18.70 8.92
C ASP A 166 17.09 -18.76 8.08
N PHE A 167 17.18 -18.64 6.75
CA PHE A 167 16.03 -18.82 5.86
C PHE A 167 15.51 -20.25 5.87
N VAL A 168 16.40 -21.24 5.79
CA VAL A 168 16.01 -22.65 5.90
C VAL A 168 15.33 -22.91 7.24
N ALA A 169 15.93 -22.44 8.34
CA ALA A 169 15.35 -22.56 9.68
C ALA A 169 13.98 -21.88 9.77
N ALA A 170 13.82 -20.68 9.22
CA ALA A 170 12.54 -19.97 9.20
C ALA A 170 11.48 -20.70 8.38
N ILE A 171 11.82 -21.26 7.21
CA ILE A 171 10.91 -22.09 6.40
C ILE A 171 10.45 -23.31 7.21
N LEU A 172 11.37 -24.01 7.86
CA LEU A 172 11.06 -25.19 8.67
C LEU A 172 10.19 -24.82 9.89
N ALA A 173 10.47 -23.69 10.54
CA ALA A 173 9.74 -23.19 11.69
C ALA A 173 8.28 -22.83 11.38
N THR A 174 7.91 -22.65 10.09
CA THR A 174 6.50 -22.47 9.70
C THR A 174 5.63 -23.71 10.01
N GLY A 175 6.24 -24.87 10.30
CA GLY A 175 5.52 -26.11 10.60
C GLY A 175 4.83 -26.74 9.39
N LEU A 176 5.12 -26.24 8.19
CA LEU A 176 4.49 -26.69 6.95
C LEU A 176 5.16 -27.90 6.32
N THR A 177 6.30 -28.32 6.88
CA THR A 177 7.13 -29.40 6.34
C THR A 177 7.38 -30.45 7.41
N ASN A 178 7.54 -31.68 6.97
CA ASN A 178 7.94 -32.82 7.77
C ASN A 178 8.79 -33.76 6.89
N GLU A 179 9.23 -34.91 7.40
CA GLU A 179 10.04 -35.85 6.61
C GLU A 179 9.30 -36.48 5.41
N ARG A 180 7.96 -36.41 5.38
CA ARG A 180 7.12 -37.05 4.34
C ARG A 180 5.83 -36.27 4.08
N MET A 181 5.72 -35.68 2.89
CA MET A 181 4.58 -34.86 2.51
C MET A 181 3.77 -35.53 1.40
N ASN A 182 2.50 -35.80 1.65
CA ASN A 182 1.59 -36.24 0.58
C ASN A 182 1.30 -35.08 -0.41
N SER A 183 0.62 -35.36 -1.53
CA SER A 183 0.23 -34.36 -2.54
C SER A 183 -0.44 -33.13 -1.94
N SER A 184 -1.36 -33.33 -0.99
CA SER A 184 -2.08 -32.25 -0.31
C SER A 184 -1.14 -31.35 0.49
N SER A 185 -0.27 -31.94 1.31
CA SER A 185 0.69 -31.21 2.14
C SER A 185 1.71 -30.45 1.29
N MET A 186 2.21 -31.05 0.21
CA MET A 186 3.18 -30.44 -0.69
C MET A 186 2.58 -29.24 -1.45
N VAL A 187 1.37 -29.38 -2.00
CA VAL A 187 0.67 -28.25 -2.66
C VAL A 187 0.32 -27.15 -1.64
N ARG A 188 -0.15 -27.53 -0.43
CA ARG A 188 -0.42 -26.58 0.65
C ARG A 188 0.83 -25.80 1.02
N PHE A 189 1.99 -26.44 1.11
CA PHE A 189 3.27 -25.80 1.37
C PHE A 189 3.63 -24.75 0.31
N PHE A 190 3.59 -25.11 -0.98
CA PHE A 190 3.88 -24.14 -2.06
C PHE A 190 2.88 -23.00 -2.14
N ALA A 191 1.58 -23.27 -1.93
CA ALA A 191 0.56 -22.25 -1.89
C ALA A 191 0.78 -21.27 -0.72
N GLN A 192 1.16 -21.77 0.46
CA GLN A 192 1.49 -20.90 1.59
C GLN A 192 2.76 -20.09 1.37
N LEU A 193 3.83 -20.68 0.84
CA LEU A 193 5.03 -19.93 0.46
C LEU A 193 4.69 -18.79 -0.48
N SER A 194 3.87 -19.06 -1.50
CA SER A 194 3.50 -18.06 -2.50
C SER A 194 2.59 -16.96 -1.93
N PHE A 195 1.49 -17.31 -1.25
CA PHE A 195 0.49 -16.34 -0.81
C PHE A 195 0.79 -15.71 0.56
N ARG A 196 1.19 -16.54 1.54
CA ARG A 196 1.46 -16.08 2.91
C ARG A 196 2.79 -15.38 3.00
N TYR A 197 3.82 -15.94 2.36
CA TYR A 197 5.19 -15.45 2.49
C TYR A 197 5.74 -14.78 1.22
N GLY A 198 4.98 -14.68 0.12
CA GLY A 198 5.45 -14.02 -1.10
C GLY A 198 6.75 -14.61 -1.66
N MET A 199 7.02 -15.89 -1.37
CA MET A 199 8.27 -16.57 -1.72
C MET A 199 8.06 -17.48 -2.93
N PRO A 200 8.96 -17.40 -3.93
CA PRO A 200 8.95 -18.36 -5.02
C PRO A 200 9.33 -19.75 -4.49
N GLY A 201 8.57 -20.77 -4.89
CA GLY A 201 8.88 -22.18 -4.62
C GLY A 201 9.21 -22.93 -5.91
N VAL A 202 9.28 -24.26 -5.86
CA VAL A 202 9.36 -25.08 -7.10
C VAL A 202 8.11 -24.89 -7.95
N LEU A 203 6.95 -24.82 -7.27
CA LEU A 203 5.69 -24.36 -7.82
C LEU A 203 5.37 -23.00 -7.21
N SER A 204 5.00 -22.04 -8.06
CA SER A 204 4.58 -20.71 -7.64
C SER A 204 3.12 -20.47 -7.99
N PHE A 205 2.40 -19.85 -7.06
CA PHE A 205 1.00 -19.48 -7.21
C PHE A 205 0.89 -17.96 -7.19
N PHE A 206 0.25 -17.37 -8.19
CA PHE A 206 0.02 -15.92 -8.19
C PHE A 206 -1.26 -15.57 -8.92
N VAL A 207 -1.79 -14.40 -8.61
CA VAL A 207 -2.94 -13.82 -9.30
C VAL A 207 -2.43 -12.58 -10.03
N PRO A 208 -2.55 -12.52 -11.37
CA PRO A 208 -2.23 -11.29 -12.12
C PRO A 208 -3.02 -10.09 -11.55
N GLN A 209 -2.43 -8.89 -11.61
CA GLN A 209 -2.96 -7.68 -10.96
C GLN A 209 -4.45 -7.43 -11.19
N VAL A 210 -4.95 -7.77 -12.38
CA VAL A 210 -6.37 -7.76 -12.71
C VAL A 210 -6.73 -9.14 -13.23
N GLY A 211 -7.42 -9.96 -12.43
CA GLY A 211 -7.83 -11.29 -12.85
C GLY A 211 -8.76 -12.01 -11.89
N THR A 212 -9.57 -12.90 -12.46
CA THR A 212 -10.32 -13.94 -11.74
C THR A 212 -9.63 -15.30 -11.86
N THR A 213 -8.38 -15.31 -12.33
CA THR A 213 -7.64 -16.50 -12.69
C THR A 213 -6.42 -16.65 -11.80
N LEU A 214 -6.33 -17.79 -11.11
CA LEU A 214 -5.15 -18.22 -10.39
C LEU A 214 -4.14 -18.80 -11.39
N VAL A 215 -2.95 -18.23 -11.49
CA VAL A 215 -1.87 -18.79 -12.29
C VAL A 215 -1.01 -19.67 -11.40
N ILE A 216 -0.73 -20.88 -11.87
CA ILE A 216 0.21 -21.80 -11.24
C ILE A 216 1.28 -22.12 -12.27
N GLU A 217 2.54 -21.88 -11.90
CA GLU A 217 3.66 -22.19 -12.76
C GLU A 217 4.80 -22.91 -12.03
N ARG A 218 5.57 -23.66 -12.82
CA ARG A 218 6.84 -24.25 -12.37
C ARG A 218 7.96 -23.23 -12.56
N ASN A 219 8.77 -23.01 -11.52
CA ASN A 219 10.00 -22.25 -11.67
C ASN A 219 11.07 -23.07 -12.41
N ASP A 220 11.79 -22.40 -13.31
CA ASP A 220 12.71 -23.04 -14.26
C ASP A 220 13.77 -23.88 -13.55
N HIS A 221 14.55 -23.21 -12.70
CA HIS A 221 15.75 -23.77 -12.12
C HIS A 221 16.12 -23.04 -10.84
N CYS A 222 16.49 -23.80 -9.81
CA CYS A 222 17.00 -23.35 -8.53
C CYS A 222 18.54 -23.32 -8.50
N PHE A 223 19.18 -24.10 -9.38
CA PHE A 223 20.63 -24.19 -9.52
C PHE A 223 21.03 -23.81 -10.96
N LEU A 224 20.91 -22.51 -11.28
CA LEU A 224 21.15 -22.01 -12.65
C LEU A 224 22.63 -21.87 -13.01
N ASP A 225 23.51 -21.82 -12.02
CA ASP A 225 24.93 -21.57 -12.22
C ASP A 225 25.77 -22.61 -11.43
N ASP A 226 26.99 -22.90 -11.92
CA ASP A 226 27.97 -23.78 -11.26
C ASP A 226 28.42 -23.25 -9.88
N ASP A 227 27.92 -22.09 -9.44
CA ASP A 227 28.19 -21.52 -8.13
C ASP A 227 27.33 -22.16 -7.04
N HIS A 228 27.81 -23.31 -6.55
CA HIS A 228 27.20 -24.04 -5.44
C HIS A 228 27.47 -23.43 -4.05
N SER A 229 28.17 -22.28 -3.96
CA SER A 229 28.60 -21.71 -2.68
C SER A 229 27.44 -21.37 -1.73
N PHE A 230 26.23 -21.17 -2.28
CA PHE A 230 25.00 -20.91 -1.52
C PHE A 230 24.19 -22.19 -1.22
N VAL A 231 24.41 -23.26 -1.98
CA VAL A 231 23.59 -24.47 -1.89
C VAL A 231 24.05 -25.37 -0.75
N GLU A 232 25.37 -25.52 -0.57
CA GLU A 232 25.94 -26.39 0.46
C GLU A 232 25.50 -26.02 1.90
N PRO A 233 25.54 -24.73 2.33
CA PRO A 233 25.04 -24.35 3.65
C PRO A 233 23.54 -24.63 3.80
N ALA A 234 22.75 -24.42 2.75
CA ALA A 234 21.31 -24.70 2.78
C ALA A 234 21.05 -26.20 3.01
N VAL A 235 21.75 -27.05 2.25
CA VAL A 235 21.65 -28.50 2.34
C VAL A 235 22.07 -29.00 3.72
N TYR A 236 23.17 -28.48 4.27
CA TYR A 236 23.64 -28.84 5.61
C TYR A 236 22.56 -28.56 6.68
N ASN A 237 21.94 -27.37 6.64
CA ASN A 237 20.90 -26.99 7.61
C ASN A 237 19.62 -27.81 7.44
N VAL A 238 19.19 -28.07 6.19
CA VAL A 238 18.05 -28.93 5.92
C VAL A 238 18.28 -30.35 6.45
N ASN A 239 19.48 -30.91 6.21
CA ASN A 239 19.83 -32.25 6.69
C ASN A 239 19.82 -32.33 8.22
N GLY A 240 20.36 -31.32 8.90
CA GLY A 240 20.33 -31.24 10.37
C GLY A 240 18.91 -31.21 10.93
N ALA A 241 18.03 -30.41 10.33
CA ALA A 241 16.67 -30.24 10.83
C ALA A 241 15.72 -31.39 10.47
N LEU A 242 15.82 -31.93 9.24
CA LEU A 242 15.00 -33.06 8.78
C LEU A 242 15.61 -34.43 9.10
N LYS A 243 16.80 -34.47 9.71
CA LYS A 243 17.57 -35.70 9.99
C LYS A 243 17.80 -36.56 8.73
N THR A 244 18.12 -35.89 7.63
CA THR A 244 18.39 -36.52 6.33
C THR A 244 19.88 -36.43 5.96
N SER A 245 20.28 -37.12 4.90
CA SER A 245 21.67 -37.13 4.39
C SER A 245 21.69 -36.80 2.89
N VAL A 246 21.01 -35.74 2.49
CA VAL A 246 20.90 -35.30 1.10
C VAL A 246 22.17 -34.53 0.70
N THR A 247 22.67 -34.75 -0.51
CA THR A 247 23.83 -34.06 -1.07
C THR A 247 23.42 -33.03 -2.13
N VAL A 248 24.27 -32.05 -2.41
CA VAL A 248 24.05 -31.07 -3.49
C VAL A 248 23.89 -31.79 -4.84
N ASP A 249 24.73 -32.79 -5.11
CA ASP A 249 24.63 -33.60 -6.34
C ASP A 249 23.28 -34.31 -6.47
N GLN A 250 22.73 -34.83 -5.37
CA GLN A 250 21.39 -35.43 -5.40
C GLN A 250 20.31 -34.39 -5.69
N LEU A 251 20.42 -33.16 -5.17
CA LEU A 251 19.49 -32.08 -5.49
C LEU A 251 19.58 -31.66 -6.96
N ALA A 252 20.80 -31.50 -7.50
CA ALA A 252 21.02 -31.17 -8.90
C ALA A 252 20.54 -32.29 -9.85
N GLN A 253 20.78 -33.56 -9.49
CA GLN A 253 20.24 -34.71 -10.22
C GLN A 253 18.72 -34.77 -10.16
N LEU A 254 18.11 -34.42 -9.02
CA LEU A 254 16.66 -34.35 -8.89
C LEU A 254 16.09 -33.28 -9.83
N GLU A 255 16.67 -32.08 -9.84
CA GLU A 255 16.26 -30.98 -10.72
C GLU A 255 16.34 -31.35 -12.21
N LYS A 256 17.46 -31.95 -12.63
CA LYS A 256 17.66 -32.45 -14.01
C LYS A 256 16.61 -33.49 -14.42
N ARG A 257 16.04 -34.20 -13.44
CA ARG A 257 14.99 -35.22 -13.65
C ARG A 257 13.58 -34.66 -13.52
N LEU A 258 13.39 -33.43 -13.04
CA LEU A 258 12.07 -32.80 -13.02
C LEU A 258 11.56 -32.64 -14.46
N PRO A 259 10.27 -32.93 -14.75
CA PRO A 259 9.71 -32.85 -16.09
C PRO A 259 10.03 -31.51 -16.78
N ALA A 260 10.89 -31.53 -17.81
CA ALA A 260 11.47 -30.33 -18.41
C ALA A 260 10.40 -29.27 -18.73
N ARG A 261 10.68 -28.01 -18.40
CA ARG A 261 9.82 -26.91 -18.85
C ARG A 261 10.04 -26.74 -20.35
N GLN A 262 8.98 -26.83 -21.13
CA GLN A 262 9.03 -26.44 -22.52
C GLN A 262 8.91 -24.92 -22.59
N HIS A 263 9.95 -24.24 -23.08
CA HIS A 263 9.94 -22.79 -23.29
C HIS A 263 8.97 -22.46 -24.43
N ILE A 264 7.70 -22.26 -24.10
CA ILE A 264 6.70 -21.78 -25.03
C ILE A 264 6.30 -20.36 -24.66
N ASN A 265 6.03 -19.56 -25.70
CA ASN A 265 5.48 -18.22 -25.60
C ASN A 265 4.26 -18.21 -24.67
N ALA A 266 4.11 -17.15 -23.87
CA ALA A 266 3.05 -16.98 -22.87
C ALA A 266 1.60 -17.09 -23.41
N SER A 267 1.40 -17.25 -24.72
CA SER A 267 0.12 -17.39 -25.42
C SER A 267 -0.57 -18.74 -25.25
N HIS A 268 0.08 -19.76 -24.66
CA HIS A 268 -0.49 -21.11 -24.51
C HIS A 268 -0.79 -21.44 -23.04
N THR A 269 -1.83 -20.81 -22.48
CA THR A 269 -2.36 -21.14 -21.15
C THR A 269 -3.59 -22.03 -21.27
N HIS A 270 -3.65 -23.12 -20.52
CA HIS A 270 -4.86 -23.91 -20.33
C HIS A 270 -5.60 -23.37 -19.10
N SER A 271 -6.83 -22.91 -19.29
CA SER A 271 -7.69 -22.45 -18.20
C SER A 271 -8.74 -23.50 -17.88
N GLN A 272 -8.94 -23.78 -16.60
CA GLN A 272 -9.98 -24.66 -16.10
C GLN A 272 -10.65 -24.04 -14.87
N ALA A 273 -11.87 -24.46 -14.55
CA ALA A 273 -12.59 -23.96 -13.37
C ALA A 273 -11.79 -24.20 -12.09
N LEU A 274 -11.74 -23.22 -11.17
CA LEU A 274 -11.01 -23.30 -9.90
C LEU A 274 -11.45 -24.48 -9.02
N ALA A 275 -12.68 -24.97 -9.19
CA ALA A 275 -13.18 -26.16 -8.49
C ALA A 275 -12.53 -27.48 -8.94
N ILE A 276 -11.78 -27.47 -10.05
CA ILE A 276 -11.08 -28.61 -10.61
C ILE A 276 -9.59 -28.46 -10.28
N SER A 277 -9.03 -29.46 -9.60
CA SER A 277 -7.59 -29.48 -9.28
C SER A 277 -6.76 -29.54 -10.57
N PRO A 278 -5.72 -28.70 -10.72
CA PRO A 278 -4.75 -28.83 -11.80
C PRO A 278 -3.74 -29.98 -11.57
N PHE A 279 -3.83 -30.64 -10.42
CA PHE A 279 -3.01 -31.77 -10.02
C PHE A 279 -3.85 -33.05 -9.96
N SER A 280 -3.58 -34.02 -10.83
CA SER A 280 -4.29 -35.31 -10.88
C SER A 280 -4.07 -36.15 -9.61
N ALA A 281 -2.90 -36.01 -8.98
CA ALA A 281 -2.54 -36.69 -7.74
C ALA A 281 -3.17 -36.07 -6.48
N LEU A 282 -3.97 -35.01 -6.62
CA LEU A 282 -4.63 -34.31 -5.52
C LEU A 282 -6.13 -34.54 -5.59
N SER A 283 -6.75 -34.98 -4.49
CA SER A 283 -8.20 -35.19 -4.45
C SER A 283 -8.94 -33.85 -4.61
N LYS A 284 -10.17 -33.90 -5.13
CA LYS A 284 -11.04 -32.71 -5.22
C LYS A 284 -11.26 -32.05 -3.85
N GLY A 285 -11.38 -32.86 -2.79
CA GLY A 285 -11.58 -32.38 -1.43
C GLY A 285 -10.35 -31.64 -0.90
N ASP A 286 -9.16 -32.21 -1.08
CA ASP A 286 -7.91 -31.58 -0.65
C ASP A 286 -7.65 -30.26 -1.38
N TRP A 287 -7.89 -30.23 -2.69
CA TRP A 287 -7.77 -29.00 -3.48
C TRP A 287 -8.74 -27.92 -3.00
N ALA A 288 -10.00 -28.28 -2.74
CA ALA A 288 -10.99 -27.35 -2.21
C ALA A 288 -10.54 -26.77 -0.85
N VAL A 289 -10.00 -27.59 0.05
CA VAL A 289 -9.46 -27.13 1.33
C VAL A 289 -8.30 -26.16 1.13
N ILE A 290 -7.36 -26.42 0.22
CA ILE A 290 -6.24 -25.51 -0.07
C ILE A 290 -6.75 -24.17 -0.62
N VAL A 291 -7.70 -24.22 -1.55
CA VAL A 291 -8.33 -23.04 -2.14
C VAL A 291 -9.04 -22.20 -1.08
N ASP A 292 -9.83 -22.84 -0.21
CA ASP A 292 -10.64 -22.16 0.79
C ASP A 292 -9.82 -21.66 1.99
N ASP A 293 -8.75 -22.37 2.39
CA ASP A 293 -7.91 -22.01 3.54
C ASP A 293 -6.85 -20.95 3.22
N ILE A 294 -6.31 -20.95 2.00
CA ILE A 294 -5.10 -20.17 1.65
C ILE A 294 -5.39 -19.13 0.59
N ILE A 295 -6.10 -19.51 -0.48
CA ILE A 295 -6.19 -18.70 -1.69
C ILE A 295 -7.37 -17.72 -1.61
N LYS A 296 -8.60 -18.22 -1.42
CA LYS A 296 -9.81 -17.41 -1.33
C LYS A 296 -9.82 -16.40 -0.18
N PRO A 297 -9.17 -16.64 0.97
CA PRO A 297 -9.09 -15.64 2.02
C PRO A 297 -8.42 -14.35 1.56
N VAL A 298 -7.54 -14.39 0.55
CA VAL A 298 -6.85 -13.21 -0.01
C VAL A 298 -7.27 -12.87 -1.45
N TYR A 299 -7.99 -13.77 -2.13
CA TYR A 299 -8.57 -13.56 -3.47
C TYR A 299 -9.94 -14.26 -3.61
N SER A 300 -11.00 -13.61 -3.13
CA SER A 300 -12.35 -14.22 -3.08
C SER A 300 -13.06 -14.34 -4.43
N ASN A 301 -12.62 -13.60 -5.44
CA ASN A 301 -13.26 -13.48 -6.75
C ASN A 301 -12.69 -14.44 -7.81
N LEU A 302 -11.82 -15.37 -7.43
CA LEU A 302 -11.23 -16.32 -8.37
C LEU A 302 -12.28 -17.33 -8.85
N THR A 303 -12.36 -17.48 -10.17
CA THR A 303 -13.25 -18.42 -10.86
C THR A 303 -12.49 -19.54 -11.52
N ASP A 304 -11.25 -19.28 -11.95
CA ASP A 304 -10.48 -20.16 -12.82
C ASP A 304 -9.05 -20.36 -12.31
N THR A 305 -8.43 -21.42 -12.79
CA THR A 305 -7.00 -21.71 -12.71
C THR A 305 -6.44 -21.76 -14.10
N ALA A 306 -5.36 -21.02 -14.36
CA ALA A 306 -4.56 -21.14 -15.56
C ALA A 306 -3.22 -21.80 -15.25
N THR A 307 -2.87 -22.77 -16.07
CA THR A 307 -1.56 -23.41 -16.11
C THR A 307 -0.98 -23.18 -17.49
N ARG A 308 0.35 -23.10 -17.64
CA ARG A 308 0.91 -23.14 -19.00
C ARG A 308 0.67 -24.54 -19.55
N ALA A 309 0.17 -24.64 -20.78
CA ALA A 309 -0.40 -25.88 -21.33
C ALA A 309 0.54 -27.10 -21.27
N GLU A 310 1.85 -26.86 -21.22
CA GLU A 310 2.88 -27.90 -21.23
C GLU A 310 3.62 -28.07 -19.90
N GLU A 311 3.26 -27.35 -18.84
CA GLU A 311 3.99 -27.41 -17.56
C GLU A 311 3.82 -28.73 -16.79
N ARG A 312 3.01 -29.67 -17.33
CA ARG A 312 2.77 -31.04 -16.78
C ARG A 312 2.78 -31.05 -15.24
N LEU A 313 2.06 -30.09 -14.63
CA LEU A 313 2.14 -29.82 -13.18
C LEU A 313 1.81 -31.05 -12.32
N SER A 314 0.89 -31.89 -12.83
CA SER A 314 0.56 -33.18 -12.23
C SER A 314 1.76 -34.13 -12.16
N ASP A 315 2.60 -34.15 -13.17
CA ASP A 315 3.79 -35.00 -13.21
C ASP A 315 4.89 -34.44 -12.32
N VAL A 316 5.04 -33.12 -12.25
CA VAL A 316 5.95 -32.44 -11.31
C VAL A 316 5.55 -32.79 -9.87
N LEU A 317 4.27 -32.65 -9.51
CA LEU A 317 3.81 -32.99 -8.16
C LEU A 317 4.00 -34.49 -7.87
N SER A 318 3.58 -35.36 -8.78
CA SER A 318 3.73 -36.82 -8.64
C SER A 318 5.19 -37.22 -8.46
N PHE A 319 6.11 -36.55 -9.16
CA PHE A 319 7.54 -36.74 -9.03
C PHE A 319 8.07 -36.32 -7.65
N LEU A 320 7.62 -35.16 -7.14
CA LEU A 320 8.04 -34.64 -5.84
C LEU A 320 7.50 -35.49 -4.68
N VAL A 321 6.33 -36.10 -4.84
CA VAL A 321 5.70 -36.88 -3.76
C VAL A 321 6.02 -38.37 -3.77
N ASP A 322 6.84 -38.84 -4.71
CA ASP A 322 7.29 -40.24 -4.77
C ASP A 322 8.04 -40.59 -3.48
N ALA A 323 7.54 -41.60 -2.75
CA ALA A 323 8.08 -42.03 -1.46
C ALA A 323 9.59 -42.35 -1.50
N SER A 324 10.11 -42.83 -2.64
CA SER A 324 11.53 -43.11 -2.82
C SER A 324 12.43 -41.87 -2.85
N ARG A 325 11.83 -40.68 -3.03
CA ARG A 325 12.53 -39.40 -3.26
C ARG A 325 12.16 -38.32 -2.25
N GLN A 326 11.17 -38.55 -1.38
CA GLN A 326 10.61 -37.54 -0.46
C GLN A 326 11.68 -36.75 0.32
N PRO A 327 12.68 -37.38 0.98
CA PRO A 327 13.71 -36.62 1.69
C PRO A 327 14.45 -35.63 0.78
N THR A 328 14.86 -36.08 -0.41
CA THR A 328 15.55 -35.26 -1.41
C THR A 328 14.63 -34.20 -2.02
N ALA A 329 13.35 -34.52 -2.28
CA ALA A 329 12.38 -33.62 -2.88
C ALA A 329 11.95 -32.50 -1.95
N ILE A 330 11.74 -32.79 -0.66
CA ILE A 330 11.45 -31.80 0.36
C ILE A 330 12.67 -30.90 0.57
N ALA A 331 13.86 -31.50 0.66
CA ALA A 331 15.09 -30.73 0.75
C ALA A 331 15.28 -29.80 -0.44
N TYR A 332 15.06 -30.30 -1.66
CA TYR A 332 15.08 -29.50 -2.87
C TYR A 332 14.09 -28.33 -2.81
N ALA A 333 12.85 -28.58 -2.39
CA ALA A 333 11.83 -27.54 -2.31
C ALA A 333 12.19 -26.42 -1.32
N ILE A 334 12.72 -26.77 -0.15
CA ILE A 334 13.15 -25.80 0.88
C ILE A 334 14.38 -25.02 0.40
N VAL A 335 15.42 -25.71 -0.06
CA VAL A 335 16.66 -25.08 -0.53
C VAL A 335 16.37 -24.15 -1.70
N CYS A 336 15.57 -24.60 -2.68
CA CYS A 336 15.18 -23.77 -3.81
C CYS A 336 14.45 -22.50 -3.37
N THR A 337 13.49 -22.63 -2.45
CA THR A 337 12.74 -21.49 -1.94
C THR A 337 13.66 -20.49 -1.24
N ALA A 338 14.59 -20.96 -0.41
CA ALA A 338 15.56 -20.12 0.29
C ALA A 338 16.49 -19.39 -0.70
N VAL A 339 17.10 -20.13 -1.63
CA VAL A 339 18.00 -19.58 -2.65
C VAL A 339 17.28 -18.56 -3.52
N LYS A 340 16.11 -18.89 -4.09
CA LYS A 340 15.36 -17.97 -4.95
C LYS A 340 14.84 -16.74 -4.22
N SER A 341 14.46 -16.89 -2.95
CA SER A 341 14.05 -15.75 -2.13
C SER A 341 15.22 -14.81 -1.87
N LEU A 342 16.40 -15.37 -1.57
CA LEU A 342 17.62 -14.59 -1.42
C LEU A 342 18.06 -13.97 -2.74
N GLU A 343 18.11 -14.70 -3.86
CA GLU A 343 18.38 -14.14 -5.18
C GLU A 343 17.42 -13.00 -5.53
N LYS A 344 16.14 -13.10 -5.21
CA LYS A 344 15.18 -12.01 -5.45
C LYS A 344 15.50 -10.78 -4.59
N ILE A 345 15.89 -11.00 -3.33
CA ILE A 345 16.31 -9.94 -2.41
C ILE A 345 17.64 -9.34 -2.87
N ASP A 346 18.60 -10.17 -3.27
CA ASP A 346 19.99 -9.84 -3.58
C ASP A 346 20.13 -9.28 -5.00
N ASN A 347 19.46 -9.80 -6.03
CA ASN A 347 19.34 -9.09 -7.32
C ASN A 347 18.58 -7.77 -7.15
N GLY A 348 17.65 -7.74 -6.18
CA GLY A 348 17.00 -6.53 -5.74
C GLY A 348 17.87 -5.61 -4.90
N ALA A 349 18.97 -6.06 -4.28
CA ALA A 349 19.74 -5.34 -3.23
C ALA A 349 21.27 -5.24 -3.46
N ILE A 350 21.92 -6.09 -4.26
CA ILE A 350 23.34 -6.06 -4.65
C ILE A 350 23.58 -4.89 -5.58
N GLY A 351 22.72 -4.68 -6.58
CA GLY A 351 22.72 -3.43 -7.36
C GLY A 351 22.48 -2.19 -6.48
N LEU A 352 22.11 -2.38 -5.21
CA LEU A 352 21.79 -1.33 -4.24
C LEU A 352 22.75 -1.27 -3.05
N ARG A 353 23.77 -2.13 -2.94
CA ARG A 353 24.77 -2.01 -1.86
C ARG A 353 25.58 -0.73 -2.01
N GLU A 354 25.79 -0.28 -3.24
CA GLU A 354 26.36 1.04 -3.53
C GLU A 354 25.40 2.19 -3.19
N HIS A 355 24.11 1.89 -3.00
CA HIS A 355 23.04 2.87 -2.84
C HIS A 355 21.98 2.40 -1.81
N PRO A 356 22.28 2.41 -0.50
CA PRO A 356 21.38 2.05 0.59
C PRO A 356 19.97 2.68 0.49
N GLN A 357 19.89 3.85 -0.16
CA GLN A 357 18.64 4.53 -0.48
C GLN A 357 17.69 3.77 -1.42
N HIS A 358 18.02 2.60 -1.94
CA HIS A 358 17.11 1.83 -2.78
C HIS A 358 16.47 0.61 -2.08
N ILE A 359 16.96 0.15 -0.92
CA ILE A 359 16.30 -0.91 -0.14
C ILE A 359 14.97 -0.36 0.38
N SER A 360 13.85 -0.81 -0.19
CA SER A 360 12.49 -0.30 0.07
C SER A 360 11.56 -1.44 0.47
N CYS A 361 10.41 -1.13 1.07
CA CYS A 361 9.40 -2.16 1.35
C CYS A 361 8.94 -2.86 0.06
N LYS A 362 8.90 -2.13 -1.06
CA LYS A 362 8.57 -2.68 -2.37
C LYS A 362 9.57 -3.75 -2.83
N SER A 363 10.88 -3.48 -2.74
CA SER A 363 11.90 -4.47 -3.14
C SER A 363 11.88 -5.72 -2.26
N LEU A 364 11.46 -5.58 -1.00
CA LEU A 364 11.36 -6.67 -0.03
C LEU A 364 10.01 -7.43 -0.09
N GLY A 365 9.02 -6.91 -0.82
CA GLY A 365 7.68 -7.49 -0.92
C GLY A 365 6.87 -7.37 0.37
N ILE A 366 6.99 -6.25 1.08
CA ILE A 366 6.37 -6.00 2.40
C ILE A 366 5.55 -4.70 2.40
N GLY A 367 4.80 -4.45 1.32
CA GLY A 367 4.05 -3.21 1.11
C GLY A 367 3.04 -2.88 2.21
N GLU A 368 2.45 -3.88 2.87
CA GLU A 368 1.51 -3.66 3.97
C GLU A 368 2.17 -3.04 5.22
N ILE A 369 3.45 -3.29 5.44
CA ILE A 369 4.21 -2.66 6.53
C ILE A 369 4.54 -1.21 6.18
N GLU A 370 4.81 -0.92 4.92
CA GLU A 370 4.94 0.46 4.45
C GLU A 370 3.62 1.23 4.64
N ASP A 371 2.48 0.62 4.29
CA ASP A 371 1.16 1.19 4.55
C ASP A 371 0.95 1.48 6.04
N ARG A 372 1.36 0.56 6.92
CA ARG A 372 1.30 0.77 8.36
C ARG A 372 2.19 1.91 8.84
N ILE A 373 3.42 2.01 8.33
CA ILE A 373 4.35 3.12 8.63
C ILE A 373 3.75 4.46 8.20
N VAL A 374 3.18 4.51 6.99
CA VAL A 374 2.51 5.71 6.51
C VAL A 374 1.38 6.08 7.46
N MET A 375 0.49 5.14 7.77
CA MET A 375 -0.62 5.39 8.70
C MET A 375 -0.14 5.85 10.07
N ASP A 376 0.82 5.17 10.69
CA ASP A 376 1.39 5.58 11.98
C ASP A 376 1.93 7.03 11.96
N ALA A 377 2.45 7.48 10.81
CA ALA A 377 3.02 8.82 10.66
C ALA A 377 1.99 9.91 10.33
N VAL A 378 0.93 9.57 9.61
CA VAL A 378 0.00 10.56 9.02
C VAL A 378 -1.42 10.52 9.57
N HIS A 379 -1.79 9.42 10.23
CA HIS A 379 -3.12 9.22 10.78
C HIS A 379 -3.33 10.10 12.01
N SER A 380 -4.52 10.67 12.10
CA SER A 380 -5.01 11.33 13.29
C SER A 380 -6.53 11.19 13.31
N GLY A 381 -7.14 11.09 14.50
CA GLY A 381 -8.61 10.97 14.59
C GLY A 381 -9.33 12.11 13.86
N GLY A 382 -8.77 13.32 13.89
CA GLY A 382 -9.32 14.47 13.16
C GLY A 382 -9.26 14.34 11.62
N MET A 383 -8.34 13.55 11.07
CA MET A 383 -8.31 13.26 9.63
C MET A 383 -9.46 12.34 9.22
N ASP A 384 -9.73 11.29 10.01
CA ASP A 384 -10.81 10.35 9.72
C ASP A 384 -12.18 11.05 9.75
N ASP A 385 -12.42 11.85 10.78
CA ASP A 385 -13.63 12.67 10.92
C ASP A 385 -13.80 13.62 9.72
N TYR A 386 -12.70 14.24 9.29
CA TYR A 386 -12.70 15.13 8.15
C TYR A 386 -13.02 14.42 6.82
N ILE A 387 -12.42 13.24 6.58
CA ILE A 387 -12.69 12.43 5.39
C ILE A 387 -14.16 11.97 5.39
N ARG A 388 -14.70 11.51 6.53
CA ARG A 388 -16.12 11.12 6.68
C ARG A 388 -17.07 12.28 6.45
N ALA A 389 -16.78 13.45 7.01
CA ALA A 389 -17.58 14.65 6.79
C ALA A 389 -17.59 15.04 5.30
N THR A 390 -16.44 14.97 4.63
CA THR A 390 -16.32 15.23 3.19
C THR A 390 -17.14 14.21 2.39
N PHE A 391 -17.06 12.92 2.73
CA PHE A 391 -17.83 11.86 2.08
C PHE A 391 -19.34 12.07 2.21
N ALA A 392 -19.83 12.28 3.43
CA ALA A 392 -21.25 12.50 3.70
C ALA A 392 -21.79 13.68 2.90
N LYS A 393 -21.03 14.77 2.85
CA LYS A 393 -21.41 15.98 2.14
C LYS A 393 -21.41 15.80 0.62
N THR A 394 -20.36 15.19 0.07
CA THR A 394 -20.28 14.89 -1.35
C THR A 394 -21.45 14.01 -1.76
N ARG A 395 -21.79 12.99 -0.95
CA ARG A 395 -22.96 12.14 -1.17
C ARG A 395 -24.27 12.92 -1.23
N THR A 396 -24.52 13.81 -0.28
CA THR A 396 -25.73 14.66 -0.30
C THR A 396 -25.85 15.47 -1.58
N ASN A 397 -24.74 16.00 -2.09
CA ASN A 397 -24.76 16.79 -3.32
C ASN A 397 -24.90 15.96 -4.58
N VAL A 398 -24.27 14.78 -4.64
CA VAL A 398 -24.50 13.84 -5.74
C VAL A 398 -25.96 13.39 -5.75
N ILE A 399 -26.56 13.08 -4.60
CA ILE A 399 -28.00 12.76 -4.49
C ILE A 399 -28.85 13.92 -5.04
N HIS A 400 -28.61 15.13 -4.57
CA HIS A 400 -29.38 16.31 -4.97
C HIS A 400 -29.31 16.52 -6.48
N ARG A 401 -28.11 16.42 -7.06
CA ARG A 401 -27.90 16.59 -8.49
C ARG A 401 -28.49 15.45 -9.31
N ALA A 402 -28.30 14.20 -8.91
CA ALA A 402 -28.85 13.04 -9.60
C ALA A 402 -30.37 13.12 -9.73
N LYS A 403 -31.08 13.56 -8.67
CA LYS A 403 -32.54 13.74 -8.70
C LYS A 403 -33.02 14.74 -9.76
N GLY A 404 -32.23 15.79 -10.03
CA GLY A 404 -32.55 16.80 -11.03
C GLY A 404 -31.94 16.54 -12.40
N HIS A 405 -31.20 15.44 -12.59
CA HIS A 405 -30.43 15.22 -13.80
C HIS A 405 -31.22 14.47 -14.88
N PRO A 406 -31.18 14.91 -16.16
CA PRO A 406 -31.91 14.26 -17.26
C PRO A 406 -31.65 12.76 -17.43
N MET A 407 -30.46 12.28 -17.06
CA MET A 407 -30.10 10.85 -17.07
C MET A 407 -31.06 10.00 -16.23
N PHE A 408 -31.64 10.56 -15.17
CA PHE A 408 -32.49 9.85 -14.22
C PHE A 408 -33.95 10.33 -14.24
N TYR A 409 -34.37 11.00 -15.33
CA TYR A 409 -35.78 11.35 -15.50
C TYR A 409 -36.66 10.10 -15.57
N GLY A 410 -37.69 10.06 -14.73
CA GLY A 410 -38.55 8.90 -14.55
C GLY A 410 -38.04 7.87 -13.54
N THR A 411 -36.82 8.01 -13.01
CA THR A 411 -36.36 7.23 -11.87
C THR A 411 -36.94 7.82 -10.57
N PRO A 412 -37.61 7.03 -9.71
CA PRO A 412 -38.03 7.50 -8.41
C PRO A 412 -36.86 8.06 -7.60
N GLY A 413 -36.97 9.28 -7.08
CA GLY A 413 -35.89 9.91 -6.32
C GLY A 413 -35.47 9.13 -5.07
N GLN A 414 -36.35 8.26 -4.54
CA GLN A 414 -36.03 7.34 -3.44
C GLN A 414 -35.05 6.24 -3.86
N ASP A 415 -35.10 5.77 -5.10
CA ASP A 415 -34.19 4.73 -5.60
C ASP A 415 -32.76 5.25 -5.71
N LEU A 416 -32.60 6.51 -6.15
CA LEU A 416 -31.30 7.20 -6.20
C LEU A 416 -30.71 7.40 -4.80
N VAL A 417 -31.55 7.85 -3.85
CA VAL A 417 -31.15 8.02 -2.45
C VAL A 417 -30.73 6.68 -1.87
N GLY A 418 -31.59 5.66 -1.98
CA GLY A 418 -31.30 4.33 -1.48
C GLY A 418 -30.07 3.70 -2.14
N ALA A 419 -29.79 4.00 -3.41
CA ALA A 419 -28.55 3.58 -4.06
C ALA A 419 -27.31 4.20 -3.40
N LEU A 420 -27.25 5.52 -3.30
CA LEU A 420 -26.07 6.20 -2.75
C LEU A 420 -25.94 6.03 -1.23
N GLU A 421 -27.04 5.85 -0.49
CA GLU A 421 -26.99 5.56 0.95
C GLU A 421 -26.42 4.18 1.27
N ARG A 422 -26.52 3.22 0.33
CA ARG A 422 -25.84 1.93 0.45
C ARG A 422 -24.33 2.03 0.30
N LEU A 423 -23.81 3.08 -0.36
CA LEU A 423 -22.38 3.28 -0.45
C LEU A 423 -21.80 3.54 0.94
N LYS A 424 -20.88 2.66 1.35
CA LYS A 424 -20.11 2.77 2.57
C LYS A 424 -18.70 3.24 2.23
N MET A 425 -18.14 4.07 3.10
CA MET A 425 -16.72 4.42 3.00
C MET A 425 -15.94 3.57 4.00
N MET A 426 -14.79 3.07 3.57
CA MET A 426 -13.85 2.33 4.42
C MET A 426 -12.53 3.09 4.51
N LEU A 427 -12.04 3.29 5.72
CA LEU A 427 -10.75 3.95 6.00
C LEU A 427 -9.64 2.90 6.24
N PRO A 428 -8.35 3.24 6.02
CA PRO A 428 -7.27 2.26 6.18
C PRO A 428 -7.11 1.72 7.60
N ASP A 429 -7.37 2.53 8.62
CA ASP A 429 -7.25 2.08 10.01
C ASP A 429 -8.32 1.04 10.34
N GLU A 430 -9.54 1.18 9.79
CA GLU A 430 -10.61 0.17 9.91
C GLU A 430 -10.23 -1.19 9.28
N ILE A 431 -9.13 -1.27 8.51
CA ILE A 431 -8.59 -2.50 7.92
C ILE A 431 -7.43 -3.08 8.73
N THR A 432 -6.60 -2.22 9.31
CA THR A 432 -5.30 -2.64 9.86
C THR A 432 -5.22 -2.52 11.38
N SER A 433 -6.14 -1.82 12.03
CA SER A 433 -6.08 -1.53 13.47
C SER A 433 -6.13 -2.78 14.36
N ASP A 434 -6.81 -3.83 13.90
CA ASP A 434 -7.01 -5.08 14.63
C ASP A 434 -5.96 -6.15 14.34
N ILE A 435 -5.00 -5.84 13.45
CA ILE A 435 -3.96 -6.78 13.04
C ILE A 435 -2.65 -6.35 13.71
N PRO A 436 -2.18 -7.09 14.73
CA PRO A 436 -0.97 -6.72 15.42
C PRO A 436 0.23 -6.84 14.49
N VAL A 437 1.10 -5.84 14.50
CA VAL A 437 2.43 -5.94 13.89
C VAL A 437 3.22 -6.99 14.68
N PRO A 438 3.83 -8.00 14.04
CA PRO A 438 4.51 -9.05 14.77
C PRO A 438 5.69 -8.53 15.59
N ASP A 439 6.03 -9.26 16.65
CA ASP A 439 7.24 -8.97 17.42
C ASP A 439 8.50 -9.29 16.62
N LEU A 440 9.57 -8.58 16.93
CA LEU A 440 10.87 -8.78 16.29
C LEU A 440 11.61 -9.95 16.92
N SER A 441 12.26 -10.70 16.05
CA SER A 441 13.26 -11.71 16.39
C SER A 441 14.67 -11.18 16.14
N GLU A 442 15.66 -11.96 16.55
CA GLU A 442 17.08 -11.64 16.35
C GLU A 442 17.56 -11.85 14.91
N THR A 443 16.84 -12.60 14.07
CA THR A 443 17.34 -12.94 12.72
C THR A 443 16.57 -12.23 11.59
N PHE A 444 17.30 -11.90 10.53
CA PHE A 444 16.75 -11.29 9.32
C PHE A 444 15.63 -12.14 8.71
N ALA A 445 15.86 -13.45 8.56
CA ALA A 445 14.89 -14.35 7.94
C ALA A 445 13.57 -14.40 8.71
N HIS A 446 13.61 -14.63 10.02
CA HIS A 446 12.39 -14.68 10.84
C HIS A 446 11.62 -13.35 10.79
N ASN A 447 12.34 -12.22 10.87
CA ASN A 447 11.72 -10.91 10.73
C ASN A 447 11.04 -10.74 9.36
N LEU A 448 11.70 -11.13 8.27
CA LEU A 448 11.10 -11.06 6.93
C LEU A 448 9.86 -11.96 6.79
N PHE A 449 9.92 -13.20 7.28
CA PHE A 449 8.78 -14.13 7.26
C PHE A 449 7.60 -13.59 8.07
N ALA A 450 7.84 -13.09 9.28
CA ALA A 450 6.82 -12.48 10.12
C ALA A 450 6.18 -11.27 9.43
N THR A 451 7.01 -10.41 8.83
CA THR A 451 6.59 -9.22 8.07
C THR A 451 5.70 -9.57 6.88
N ARG A 452 6.07 -10.61 6.11
CA ARG A 452 5.26 -11.05 4.96
C ARG A 452 3.98 -11.76 5.38
N SER A 453 4.04 -12.55 6.46
CA SER A 453 2.85 -13.15 7.07
C SER A 453 1.86 -12.07 7.53
N TYR A 454 2.34 -11.00 8.14
CA TYR A 454 1.50 -9.84 8.49
C TYR A 454 0.80 -9.28 7.24
N GLY A 455 1.53 -9.12 6.13
CA GLY A 455 0.94 -8.68 4.86
C GLY A 455 -0.18 -9.61 4.37
N PHE A 456 -0.03 -10.92 4.51
CA PHE A 456 -1.11 -11.87 4.22
C PHE A 456 -2.34 -11.68 5.11
N ASP A 457 -2.15 -11.50 6.42
CA ASP A 457 -3.25 -11.29 7.35
C ASP A 457 -3.98 -9.96 7.06
N VAL A 458 -3.26 -8.90 6.67
CA VAL A 458 -3.83 -7.64 6.18
C VAL A 458 -4.63 -7.85 4.90
N ARG A 459 -4.10 -8.57 3.90
CA ARG A 459 -4.84 -8.89 2.66
C ARG A 459 -6.10 -9.69 2.95
N LYS A 460 -6.03 -10.62 3.91
CA LYS A 460 -7.17 -11.41 4.35
C LYS A 460 -8.26 -10.54 4.97
N ALA A 461 -7.89 -9.59 5.82
CA ALA A 461 -8.83 -8.63 6.39
C ALA A 461 -9.43 -7.72 5.32
N LYS A 462 -8.65 -7.26 4.34
CA LYS A 462 -9.14 -6.49 3.19
C LYS A 462 -10.26 -7.26 2.46
N VAL A 463 -10.02 -8.52 2.09
CA VAL A 463 -11.01 -9.35 1.40
C VAL A 463 -12.26 -9.59 2.26
N ALA A 464 -12.08 -9.94 3.54
CA ALA A 464 -13.20 -10.12 4.47
C ALA A 464 -14.07 -8.85 4.59
N ARG A 465 -13.45 -7.67 4.46
CA ARG A 465 -14.10 -6.35 4.47
C ARG A 465 -14.55 -5.88 3.09
N LYS A 466 -14.44 -6.71 2.05
CA LYS A 466 -14.77 -6.39 0.65
C LYS A 466 -13.97 -5.20 0.11
N VAL A 467 -12.70 -5.12 0.48
CA VAL A 467 -11.73 -4.16 -0.02
C VAL A 467 -10.78 -4.89 -0.99
N PRO A 468 -10.40 -4.27 -2.12
CA PRO A 468 -9.47 -4.88 -3.06
C PRO A 468 -8.14 -5.25 -2.38
N SER A 469 -7.62 -6.42 -2.73
CA SER A 469 -6.34 -6.93 -2.21
C SER A 469 -5.11 -6.39 -2.95
N SER A 470 -5.29 -5.63 -4.04
CA SER A 470 -4.22 -5.39 -5.03
C SER A 470 -3.19 -4.33 -4.63
N GLU A 471 -2.02 -4.45 -5.28
CA GLU A 471 -0.87 -3.53 -5.30
C GLU A 471 -1.14 -2.21 -6.06
N ASP A 472 -2.34 -2.03 -6.64
CA ASP A 472 -2.74 -0.81 -7.37
C ASP A 472 -2.87 0.43 -6.47
N LEU A 473 -2.74 0.24 -5.16
CA LEU A 473 -2.82 1.29 -4.16
C LEU A 473 -1.68 2.29 -4.23
N LEU A 474 -0.65 2.11 -5.07
CA LEU A 474 0.30 3.20 -5.37
C LEU A 474 -0.40 4.45 -5.92
N SER A 475 -1.58 4.29 -6.53
CA SER A 475 -2.43 5.42 -6.88
C SER A 475 -3.04 6.06 -5.63
N PRO A 476 -2.98 7.40 -5.48
CA PRO A 476 -3.74 8.10 -4.44
C PRO A 476 -5.25 8.16 -4.72
N SER A 477 -5.76 7.50 -5.75
CA SER A 477 -7.19 7.48 -6.08
C SER A 477 -8.00 6.57 -5.16
N LEU A 478 -9.27 6.95 -4.93
CA LEU A 478 -10.21 6.08 -4.23
C LEU A 478 -10.49 4.83 -5.08
N VAL A 479 -10.77 3.72 -4.42
CA VAL A 479 -11.12 2.47 -5.12
C VAL A 479 -12.46 1.98 -4.62
N ARG A 480 -13.39 1.72 -5.54
CA ARG A 480 -14.70 1.16 -5.20
C ARG A 480 -14.75 -0.33 -5.51
N TYR A 481 -15.30 -1.10 -4.57
CA TYR A 481 -15.61 -2.52 -4.74
C TYR A 481 -17.04 -2.80 -4.30
N GLY A 482 -17.92 -3.02 -5.27
CA GLY A 482 -19.37 -3.10 -5.03
C GLY A 482 -19.90 -1.80 -4.42
N ASP A 483 -20.48 -1.92 -3.22
CA ASP A 483 -21.05 -0.80 -2.47
C ASP A 483 -20.04 -0.17 -1.47
N VAL A 484 -18.76 -0.51 -1.54
CA VAL A 484 -17.71 0.02 -0.61
C VAL A 484 -16.73 0.89 -1.38
N ILE A 485 -16.51 2.13 -0.93
CA ILE A 485 -15.46 3.04 -1.40
C ILE A 485 -14.33 3.01 -0.36
N TYR A 486 -13.17 2.49 -0.76
CA TYR A 486 -11.97 2.45 0.06
C TYR A 486 -11.11 3.71 -0.16
N VAL A 487 -10.70 4.33 0.94
CA VAL A 487 -9.73 5.42 0.95
C VAL A 487 -8.35 4.82 1.19
N PRO A 488 -7.40 4.86 0.23
CA PRO A 488 -6.09 4.27 0.42
C PRO A 488 -5.21 5.07 1.39
N THR A 489 -4.24 4.42 2.00
CA THR A 489 -3.17 5.05 2.80
C THR A 489 -2.44 6.17 2.03
N ASN A 490 -2.33 6.01 0.70
CA ASN A 490 -1.72 7.02 -0.17
C ASN A 490 -2.55 8.30 -0.32
N MET A 491 -3.87 8.22 -0.18
CA MET A 491 -4.70 9.41 -0.05
C MET A 491 -4.36 10.13 1.25
N TYR A 492 -4.18 9.42 2.37
CA TYR A 492 -3.75 10.04 3.63
C TYR A 492 -2.38 10.70 3.50
N ALA A 493 -1.42 10.05 2.85
CA ALA A 493 -0.11 10.66 2.59
C ALA A 493 -0.25 11.97 1.79
N LEU A 494 -1.04 11.94 0.71
CA LEU A 494 -1.31 13.13 -0.12
C LEU A 494 -2.00 14.24 0.68
N LEU A 495 -2.96 13.88 1.53
CA LEU A 495 -3.67 14.82 2.40
C LEU A 495 -2.75 15.36 3.51
N HIS A 496 -1.89 14.53 4.10
CA HIS A 496 -0.99 14.86 5.22
C HIS A 496 0.16 15.78 4.83
N HIS A 497 0.71 15.63 3.63
CA HIS A 497 1.60 16.66 3.08
C HIS A 497 0.95 18.06 3.16
N LYS A 498 -0.38 18.11 3.18
CA LYS A 498 -1.19 19.32 3.28
C LYS A 498 -1.86 19.52 4.68
N VAL A 499 -1.58 18.70 5.70
CA VAL A 499 -2.20 18.78 7.05
C VAL A 499 -1.52 19.78 7.97
N HIS A 500 -0.20 19.96 7.87
CA HIS A 500 0.44 21.03 8.63
C HIS A 500 -0.11 22.41 8.22
N ASN A 501 -0.73 22.53 7.03
CA ASN A 501 -1.37 23.74 6.53
C ASN A 501 -2.61 23.47 5.63
N THR A 502 -3.80 23.37 6.26
CA THR A 502 -5.19 23.59 5.75
C THR A 502 -5.95 22.52 4.93
N MET A 503 -7.09 22.13 5.50
CA MET A 503 -8.17 21.34 4.87
C MET A 503 -8.73 21.94 3.55
N ALA A 504 -8.66 23.26 3.33
CA ALA A 504 -9.36 23.93 2.23
C ALA A 504 -8.88 23.53 0.82
N LEU A 505 -7.61 23.14 0.67
CA LEU A 505 -7.03 22.65 -0.59
C LEU A 505 -7.20 21.15 -0.80
N ASN A 506 -7.53 20.43 0.28
CA ASN A 506 -7.73 19.00 0.27
C ASN A 506 -9.18 18.61 -0.01
N VAL A 507 -10.15 19.41 0.44
CA VAL A 507 -11.58 19.17 0.22
C VAL A 507 -11.86 18.98 -1.28
N PRO A 508 -11.39 19.84 -2.21
CA PRO A 508 -11.71 19.69 -3.61
C PRO A 508 -11.21 18.36 -4.17
N THR A 509 -9.91 18.06 -4.02
CA THR A 509 -9.33 16.82 -4.56
C THR A 509 -10.04 15.59 -4.00
N LEU A 510 -10.23 15.51 -2.68
CA LEU A 510 -10.88 14.37 -2.04
C LEU A 510 -12.37 14.25 -2.42
N ALA A 511 -13.11 15.36 -2.37
CA ALA A 511 -14.52 15.39 -2.74
C ALA A 511 -14.73 15.03 -4.22
N MET A 512 -13.77 15.37 -5.08
CA MET A 512 -13.82 15.04 -6.51
C MET A 512 -13.64 13.56 -6.75
N GLU A 513 -12.63 12.93 -6.13
CA GLU A 513 -12.45 11.48 -6.22
C GLU A 513 -13.68 10.74 -5.63
N MET A 514 -14.25 11.24 -4.52
CA MET A 514 -15.49 10.69 -3.94
C MET A 514 -16.69 10.82 -4.88
N ALA A 515 -16.88 12.01 -5.47
CA ALA A 515 -17.96 12.25 -6.41
C ALA A 515 -17.81 11.40 -7.67
N ASN A 516 -16.58 11.18 -8.12
CA ASN A 516 -16.26 10.32 -9.25
C ASN A 516 -16.72 8.90 -8.99
N GLU A 517 -16.35 8.32 -7.85
CA GLU A 517 -16.79 6.98 -7.48
C GLU A 517 -18.31 6.86 -7.30
N MET A 518 -18.96 7.88 -6.74
CA MET A 518 -20.42 7.90 -6.58
C MET A 518 -21.16 7.99 -7.91
N TRP A 519 -20.67 8.79 -8.87
CA TRP A 519 -21.26 8.86 -10.20
C TRP A 519 -20.98 7.59 -11.01
N SER A 520 -19.77 7.05 -10.98
CA SER A 520 -19.45 5.74 -11.59
C SER A 520 -20.42 4.68 -11.07
N PHE A 521 -20.61 4.63 -9.75
CA PHE A 521 -21.56 3.72 -9.12
C PHE A 521 -22.98 3.91 -9.64
N LEU A 522 -23.47 5.14 -9.76
CA LEU A 522 -24.80 5.36 -10.34
C LEU A 522 -24.86 4.89 -11.79
N LEU A 523 -23.87 5.20 -12.62
CA LEU A 523 -23.91 4.89 -14.06
C LEU A 523 -23.80 3.38 -14.36
N GLU A 524 -23.11 2.62 -13.52
CA GLU A 524 -22.94 1.16 -13.68
C GLU A 524 -24.14 0.33 -13.21
N ARG A 525 -25.08 0.93 -12.47
CA ARG A 525 -26.18 0.18 -11.86
C ARG A 525 -27.19 -0.35 -12.88
N PRO A 526 -27.88 -1.47 -12.57
CA PRO A 526 -29.00 -1.95 -13.35
C PRO A 526 -30.24 -1.07 -13.13
N TRP A 527 -30.40 -0.04 -13.95
CA TRP A 527 -31.60 0.80 -13.96
C TRP A 527 -32.70 0.25 -14.88
N SER A 528 -33.88 0.87 -14.82
CA SER A 528 -34.95 0.59 -15.79
C SER A 528 -34.47 0.87 -17.22
N PRO A 529 -35.02 0.18 -18.25
CA PRO A 529 -34.61 0.36 -19.63
C PRO A 529 -34.62 1.84 -20.07
N LYS A 530 -35.62 2.61 -19.66
CA LYS A 530 -35.71 4.04 -20.00
C LYS A 530 -34.60 4.89 -19.36
N THR A 531 -34.26 4.62 -18.11
CA THR A 531 -33.16 5.31 -17.43
C THR A 531 -31.83 4.96 -18.08
N ARG A 532 -31.64 3.69 -18.46
CA ARG A 532 -30.44 3.23 -19.16
C ARG A 532 -30.29 3.91 -20.52
N GLU A 533 -31.36 3.97 -21.31
CA GLU A 533 -31.40 4.70 -22.58
C GLU A 533 -31.00 6.18 -22.37
N ASN A 534 -31.55 6.84 -21.34
CA ASN A 534 -31.19 8.23 -21.03
C ASN A 534 -29.71 8.40 -20.63
N ILE A 535 -29.13 7.42 -19.94
CA ILE A 535 -27.70 7.41 -19.60
C ILE A 535 -26.86 7.23 -20.87
N GLU A 536 -27.18 6.24 -21.70
CA GLU A 536 -26.46 5.90 -22.94
C GLU A 536 -26.42 7.09 -23.90
N VAL A 537 -27.57 7.73 -24.18
CA VAL A 537 -27.66 8.93 -25.03
C VAL A 537 -26.72 10.05 -24.56
N ARG A 538 -26.51 10.17 -23.25
CA ARG A 538 -25.64 11.21 -22.68
C ARG A 538 -24.17 10.82 -22.72
N LEU A 539 -23.86 9.54 -22.54
CA LEU A 539 -22.51 8.99 -22.70
C LEU A 539 -22.03 9.11 -24.16
N GLU A 540 -22.91 8.80 -25.13
CA GLU A 540 -22.64 8.91 -26.57
C GLU A 540 -22.31 10.34 -26.99
N CYS A 541 -22.96 11.35 -26.40
CA CYS A 541 -22.65 12.75 -26.67
C CYS A 541 -21.16 13.11 -26.42
N PHE A 542 -20.53 12.47 -25.42
CA PHE A 542 -19.10 12.64 -25.16
C PHE A 542 -18.21 11.80 -26.09
N ALA A 543 -18.69 10.64 -26.55
CA ALA A 543 -17.96 9.76 -27.46
C ALA A 543 -17.77 10.40 -28.84
N ASP A 544 -18.86 10.91 -29.44
CA ASP A 544 -18.87 11.40 -30.83
C ASP A 544 -17.96 12.61 -31.09
N ARG A 545 -17.63 13.38 -30.05
CA ARG A 545 -17.00 14.70 -30.22
C ARG A 545 -15.54 14.78 -29.82
N TYR A 546 -15.03 13.87 -28.98
CA TYR A 546 -13.71 14.07 -28.36
C TYR A 546 -12.84 12.82 -28.25
N LEU A 547 -13.41 11.60 -28.26
CA LEU A 547 -12.67 10.40 -27.86
C LEU A 547 -13.07 9.16 -28.66
N ASN A 548 -12.11 8.50 -29.32
CA ASN A 548 -12.29 7.15 -29.85
C ASN A 548 -12.23 6.12 -28.70
N GLY A 549 -13.26 5.28 -28.54
CA GLY A 549 -13.23 4.09 -27.67
C GLY A 549 -13.66 4.29 -26.20
N SER A 550 -13.24 3.42 -25.29
CA SER A 550 -13.70 3.28 -23.89
C SER A 550 -13.48 4.50 -22.96
N LYS A 551 -12.94 5.61 -23.45
CA LYS A 551 -12.57 6.79 -22.65
C LYS A 551 -13.72 7.77 -22.37
N TYR A 552 -14.87 7.67 -23.07
CA TYR A 552 -15.99 8.61 -22.90
C TYR A 552 -16.74 8.44 -21.56
N GLN A 553 -16.84 7.22 -21.02
CA GLN A 553 -17.48 6.99 -19.72
C GLN A 553 -16.68 7.65 -18.59
N ALA A 554 -15.35 7.49 -18.58
CA ALA A 554 -14.47 8.14 -17.61
C ALA A 554 -14.59 9.67 -17.69
N THR A 555 -14.60 10.23 -18.91
CA THR A 555 -14.74 11.68 -19.13
C THR A 555 -16.09 12.22 -18.66
N THR A 556 -17.18 11.51 -18.95
CA THR A 556 -18.53 11.89 -18.50
C THR A 556 -18.62 11.85 -16.98
N THR A 557 -18.10 10.79 -16.37
CA THR A 557 -18.06 10.61 -14.92
C THR A 557 -17.23 11.72 -14.27
N ASN A 558 -16.02 11.99 -14.79
CA ASN A 558 -15.18 13.10 -14.33
C ASN A 558 -15.91 14.44 -14.41
N ALA A 559 -16.65 14.69 -15.49
CA ALA A 559 -17.38 15.93 -15.66
C ALA A 559 -18.51 16.09 -14.63
N LEU A 560 -19.32 15.05 -14.44
CA LEU A 560 -20.36 15.02 -13.39
C LEU A 560 -19.75 15.16 -11.98
N ALA A 561 -18.63 14.49 -11.73
CA ALA A 561 -17.91 14.50 -10.47
C ALA A 561 -17.39 15.88 -10.11
N VAL A 562 -16.75 16.56 -11.06
CA VAL A 562 -16.20 17.90 -10.87
C VAL A 562 -17.28 18.87 -10.42
N VAL A 563 -18.43 18.88 -11.08
CA VAL A 563 -19.48 19.82 -10.71
C VAL A 563 -20.11 19.48 -9.35
N SER A 564 -20.34 18.20 -9.04
CA SER A 564 -20.87 17.80 -7.72
C SER A 564 -19.91 18.08 -6.56
N ALA A 565 -18.62 17.85 -6.75
CA ALA A 565 -17.61 18.05 -5.72
C ALA A 565 -17.33 19.53 -5.44
N ILE A 566 -17.38 20.38 -6.47
CA ILE A 566 -17.18 21.82 -6.29
C ILE A 566 -18.37 22.44 -5.57
N ASP A 567 -19.60 22.02 -5.85
CA ASP A 567 -20.75 22.40 -5.03
C ASP A 567 -20.59 21.94 -3.57
N ALA A 568 -20.04 20.75 -3.33
CA ALA A 568 -19.72 20.26 -1.97
C ALA A 568 -18.69 21.12 -1.27
N THR A 569 -17.70 21.60 -2.02
CA THR A 569 -16.68 22.51 -1.51
C THR A 569 -17.28 23.89 -1.22
N MET A 570 -18.06 24.45 -2.14
CA MET A 570 -18.61 25.81 -2.04
C MET A 570 -19.70 25.96 -0.98
N THR A 571 -20.56 24.95 -0.80
CA THR A 571 -21.58 24.94 0.26
C THR A 571 -20.98 24.81 1.66
N ALA A 572 -19.66 24.60 1.80
CA ALA A 572 -19.04 24.32 3.09
C ALA A 572 -18.80 25.57 3.91
N ARG A 573 -18.61 26.73 3.25
CA ARG A 573 -18.04 27.91 3.89
C ARG A 573 -18.42 29.20 3.16
N SER A 574 -18.15 30.33 3.81
CA SER A 574 -18.22 31.65 3.16
C SER A 574 -17.31 31.69 1.93
N ASN A 575 -17.83 32.15 0.80
CA ASN A 575 -17.19 32.10 -0.53
C ASN A 575 -15.90 32.93 -0.69
N THR A 576 -15.35 33.54 0.36
CA THR A 576 -14.24 34.48 0.29
C THR A 576 -13.02 33.99 1.07
N ILE A 577 -11.94 33.73 0.33
CA ILE A 577 -10.59 33.49 0.87
C ILE A 577 -9.88 34.83 1.18
N GLY A 578 -10.33 35.93 0.57
CA GLY A 578 -9.67 37.24 0.63
C GLY A 578 -8.90 37.53 -0.66
N LYS A 579 -7.99 38.51 -0.61
CA LYS A 579 -7.04 38.79 -1.70
C LYS A 579 -5.75 38.00 -1.47
N VAL A 580 -5.31 37.25 -2.47
CA VAL A 580 -3.98 36.60 -2.50
C VAL A 580 -3.19 37.29 -3.60
N ASP A 581 -2.10 37.96 -3.24
CA ASP A 581 -1.26 38.75 -4.15
C ASP A 581 -2.06 39.73 -5.03
N GLY A 582 -2.99 40.46 -4.40
CA GLY A 582 -3.86 41.44 -5.08
C GLY A 582 -5.03 40.81 -5.85
N THR A 583 -5.00 39.52 -6.15
CA THR A 583 -6.07 38.80 -6.85
C THR A 583 -7.17 38.37 -5.88
N LYS A 584 -8.43 38.71 -6.19
CA LYS A 584 -9.58 38.22 -5.42
C LYS A 584 -9.75 36.73 -5.68
N MET A 585 -9.52 35.91 -4.65
CA MET A 585 -9.62 34.46 -4.74
C MET A 585 -10.87 33.97 -4.02
N SER A 586 -11.69 33.17 -4.71
CA SER A 586 -12.79 32.44 -4.09
C SER A 586 -12.38 30.98 -3.86
N ILE A 587 -13.06 30.31 -2.93
CA ILE A 587 -12.86 28.87 -2.71
C ILE A 587 -13.13 28.09 -4.00
N GLY A 588 -14.15 28.50 -4.77
CA GLY A 588 -14.46 27.90 -6.08
C GLY A 588 -13.30 28.01 -7.07
N ARG A 589 -12.72 29.22 -7.24
CA ARG A 589 -11.57 29.41 -8.15
C ARG A 589 -10.39 28.53 -7.73
N LEU A 590 -10.06 28.51 -6.44
CA LEU A 590 -8.95 27.70 -5.93
C LEU A 590 -9.21 26.20 -6.09
N ALA A 591 -10.45 25.74 -5.91
CA ALA A 591 -10.85 24.35 -6.12
C ALA A 591 -10.62 23.90 -7.57
N TYR A 592 -11.11 24.67 -8.55
CA TYR A 592 -10.89 24.39 -9.97
C TYR A 592 -9.41 24.37 -10.34
N ILE A 593 -8.64 25.36 -9.87
CA ILE A 593 -7.19 25.42 -10.11
C ILE A 593 -6.51 24.19 -9.51
N THR A 594 -6.80 23.84 -8.25
CA THR A 594 -6.15 22.72 -7.55
C THR A 594 -6.43 21.38 -8.22
N TRP A 595 -7.66 21.18 -8.72
CA TRP A 595 -8.01 19.95 -9.43
C TRP A 595 -7.23 19.74 -10.73
N VAL A 596 -7.13 20.78 -11.56
CA VAL A 596 -6.33 20.73 -12.79
C VAL A 596 -4.85 20.65 -12.45
N TYR A 597 -4.42 21.37 -11.41
CA TYR A 597 -3.05 21.37 -10.94
C TYR A 597 -2.57 19.97 -10.56
N ASP A 598 -3.41 19.18 -9.89
CA ASP A 598 -3.09 17.79 -9.53
C ASP A 598 -2.96 16.86 -10.75
N ARG A 599 -3.42 17.29 -11.93
CA ARG A 599 -3.37 16.56 -13.21
C ARG A 599 -2.31 17.12 -14.19
N CYS A 600 -1.59 18.18 -13.83
CA CYS A 600 -0.47 18.65 -14.63
C CYS A 600 0.65 17.59 -14.67
N ALA A 601 1.08 17.19 -15.87
CA ALA A 601 2.16 16.23 -16.12
C ALA A 601 1.91 14.77 -15.67
N SER A 602 0.71 14.23 -15.86
CA SER A 602 0.54 12.77 -15.92
C SER A 602 1.21 12.24 -17.21
N PHE A 603 2.50 11.87 -17.13
CA PHE A 603 3.26 11.29 -18.25
C PHE A 603 2.66 10.00 -18.82
N LEU A 604 1.72 9.38 -18.08
CA LEU A 604 1.12 8.08 -18.42
C LEU A 604 -0.21 8.22 -19.19
N GLU A 605 -0.82 9.40 -19.20
CA GLU A 605 -2.07 9.65 -19.90
C GLU A 605 -1.81 10.53 -21.12
N ALA A 606 -2.12 10.03 -22.32
CA ALA A 606 -1.79 10.69 -23.57
C ALA A 606 -2.55 12.02 -23.83
N THR A 607 -3.59 12.36 -23.05
CA THR A 607 -4.47 13.51 -23.32
C THR A 607 -5.01 14.31 -22.09
N PRO A 608 -4.21 14.63 -21.05
CA PRO A 608 -4.74 15.26 -19.83
C PRO A 608 -5.31 16.67 -20.07
N HIS A 609 -4.82 17.36 -21.11
CA HIS A 609 -5.25 18.70 -21.50
C HIS A 609 -6.65 18.72 -22.14
N LEU A 610 -6.99 17.69 -22.92
CA LEU A 610 -8.33 17.55 -23.50
C LEU A 610 -9.33 17.26 -22.39
N ASP A 611 -9.02 16.36 -21.47
CA ASP A 611 -9.96 15.95 -20.42
C ASP A 611 -10.32 17.11 -19.48
N ALA A 612 -9.33 17.90 -19.01
CA ALA A 612 -9.59 19.00 -18.10
C ALA A 612 -10.47 20.10 -18.72
N ASN A 613 -10.11 20.59 -19.91
CA ASN A 613 -10.84 21.66 -20.56
C ASN A 613 -12.24 21.20 -21.03
N VAL A 614 -12.35 19.99 -21.60
CA VAL A 614 -13.64 19.42 -22.04
C VAL A 614 -14.59 19.28 -20.86
N VAL A 615 -14.11 18.76 -19.72
CA VAL A 615 -14.91 18.65 -18.49
C VAL A 615 -15.40 20.02 -18.02
N LEU A 616 -14.51 21.02 -17.92
CA LEU A 616 -14.84 22.32 -17.35
C LEU A 616 -15.74 23.18 -18.25
N ARG A 617 -15.63 23.02 -19.58
CA ARG A 617 -16.56 23.61 -20.56
C ARG A 617 -18.02 23.21 -20.35
N ASN A 618 -18.23 22.03 -19.79
CA ASN A 618 -19.56 21.52 -19.46
C ASN A 618 -20.07 21.99 -18.09
N SER A 619 -19.33 22.84 -17.38
CA SER A 619 -19.66 23.33 -16.05
C SER A 619 -20.10 24.81 -16.07
N PRO A 620 -21.40 25.13 -15.99
CA PRO A 620 -21.86 26.51 -15.86
C PRO A 620 -21.29 27.23 -14.62
N ALA A 621 -21.03 26.47 -13.56
CA ALA A 621 -20.41 26.97 -12.35
C ALA A 621 -18.96 27.44 -12.60
N PHE A 622 -18.20 26.75 -13.45
CA PHE A 622 -16.86 27.17 -13.86
C PHE A 622 -16.90 28.50 -14.61
N VAL A 623 -17.75 28.59 -15.65
CA VAL A 623 -17.95 29.81 -16.45
C VAL A 623 -18.30 31.00 -15.56
N LYS A 624 -19.21 30.81 -14.60
CA LYS A 624 -19.59 31.84 -13.63
C LYS A 624 -18.44 32.20 -12.68
N THR A 625 -17.66 31.22 -12.25
CA THR A 625 -16.57 31.40 -11.28
C THR A 625 -15.39 32.19 -11.87
N PHE A 626 -15.09 31.97 -13.16
CA PHE A 626 -14.03 32.68 -13.89
C PHE A 626 -14.53 33.84 -14.74
N GLU A 627 -15.84 34.12 -14.71
CA GLU A 627 -16.46 35.25 -15.43
C GLU A 627 -16.20 35.19 -16.94
N CYS A 628 -16.24 33.99 -17.52
CA CYS A 628 -15.87 33.81 -18.93
C CYS A 628 -16.85 34.46 -19.90
N PRO A 629 -16.36 35.25 -20.88
CA PRO A 629 -17.21 35.95 -21.83
C PRO A 629 -17.87 34.97 -22.79
N ALA A 630 -19.08 35.29 -23.25
CA ALA A 630 -19.79 34.50 -24.24
C ALA A 630 -18.98 34.39 -25.54
N GLY A 631 -18.87 33.17 -26.08
CA GLY A 631 -18.14 32.89 -27.32
C GLY A 631 -16.69 32.39 -27.11
N SER A 632 -16.12 32.60 -25.93
CA SER A 632 -14.83 32.03 -25.53
C SER A 632 -14.84 30.50 -25.61
N TYR A 633 -13.66 29.88 -25.81
CA TYR A 633 -13.56 28.42 -25.88
C TYR A 633 -14.23 27.71 -24.69
N MET A 634 -14.05 28.25 -23.47
CA MET A 634 -14.62 27.68 -22.25
C MET A 634 -16.14 27.88 -22.11
N THR A 635 -16.75 28.75 -22.91
CA THR A 635 -18.22 28.98 -22.94
C THR A 635 -18.94 28.33 -24.11
N GLN A 636 -18.21 27.82 -25.11
CA GLN A 636 -18.75 26.99 -26.18
C GLN A 636 -19.21 25.65 -25.58
N ARG A 637 -20.44 25.63 -25.05
CA ARG A 637 -21.01 24.48 -24.35
C ARG A 637 -21.12 23.30 -25.29
N ILE A 638 -20.65 22.17 -24.80
CA ILE A 638 -21.03 20.88 -25.32
C ILE A 638 -22.27 20.50 -24.51
N CYS A 639 -23.42 20.29 -25.14
CA CYS A 639 -24.68 20.08 -24.44
C CYS A 639 -24.86 18.63 -23.96
N CYS A 640 -23.79 18.03 -23.41
CA CYS A 640 -23.81 16.61 -23.06
C CYS A 640 -24.34 16.35 -21.65
N ILE A 641 -24.03 17.21 -20.68
CA ILE A 641 -24.46 17.02 -19.28
C ILE A 641 -25.81 17.68 -19.02
N ASN A 642 -25.93 18.96 -19.38
CA ASN A 642 -27.17 19.72 -19.20
C ASN A 642 -27.93 19.78 -20.52
N SER A 643 -29.27 19.77 -20.44
CA SER A 643 -30.10 20.24 -21.55
C SER A 643 -29.77 21.71 -21.80
N CYS A 644 -29.12 21.97 -22.92
CA CYS A 644 -29.30 23.23 -23.63
C CYS A 644 -30.74 23.27 -24.15
#